data_AF-A0A1V6FDE3-F1
#
_entry.id   AF-A0A1V6FDE3-F1
#
_cell.length_a   1.000
_cell.length_b   1.000
_cell.length_c   1.000
_cell.angle_alpha   90.00
_cell.angle_beta   90.00
_cell.angle_gamma   90.00
#
_symmetry.space_group_name_H-M   'P 1'
#
loop_
_entity.id
_entity.type
_entity.pdbx_description
1 polymer ?
#
loop_
_entity_poly.entity_id
_entity_poly.type
_entity_poly.pdbx_seq_one_letter_code
_entity_poly.pdbx_strand_id
1 'polypeptide(L)'
;MTEHIHNSPPIPAAEEWTSQPGLLVRQPEPTSPEPQDEDIRLDNVDDAEATSTSTAPSWLIWLCGLALLLMANQIKLPIAGGRLGIADLGFAAALLGLLFHQWRNRQRVFFPLLALVALAAIALANVVSRSGLGGAMEVAQLVQQFFCGLLIMSFLVENAPRLAVVAATAGLAVNLALAFWQAGRYGFGMVLPPADVLKIAWGFGEAYTGLFRSRMALSFFLAAVLAWVQPQWLGRKPGLFRCLAVLLGTVAVLVGIAHGQMLFLAVAALLAGAVLHSRRALAVNLVALAILFGVGTHVLPEKHRQVVQETFSPLKTGDYPGELKTNHLDFVAALRMAGRAPWAGVGSGRYQQCVGRCYDDLPNPIFNDIDTDTQAGWGILAGTVGIPTAVLFFLLLAIAAGDGLRRYYKSKQGNGLALGGALSLTVFITGMTVSDPLTRGLGWFVALALASASLPNRWEDLRRATLFSWKSVLASGVALGLILAAGAVIKPVEDPLAGVRKDRMASSTRQPRSEGDAAATTPGAAVAAADFFKVIDAGDVKTMTPPFEKITDSQAAKQTALRILDGKGVPPPDKEPSMEYGGAVFEFEVPTDLECKIWLRVWWDGSCGNTINVKVDDEPRSVTVGNDGTYTTWHWLESPKTYKLAAGKHTITLLNREDGIMFDQMLITNDMAYFPQGIEEE
;
A
#
# COMPACT_ATOMS: atom_id res chain seq x y z
N MET A 1 -71.50 -19.17 21.78
CA MET A 1 -71.84 -18.96 20.36
C MET A 1 -70.54 -18.87 19.58
N THR A 2 -70.15 -19.83 18.73
CA THR A 2 -70.80 -21.13 18.43
C THR A 2 -69.72 -22.03 17.79
N GLU A 3 -69.41 -23.19 18.41
CA GLU A 3 -69.16 -24.50 17.74
C GLU A 3 -67.92 -24.67 16.79
N HIS A 4 -67.33 -25.84 16.45
CA HIS A 4 -67.34 -27.27 16.87
C HIS A 4 -66.29 -28.09 16.05
N ILE A 5 -65.84 -29.34 16.31
CA ILE A 5 -65.98 -30.32 17.44
C ILE A 5 -64.83 -31.38 17.41
N HIS A 6 -64.40 -31.91 18.58
CA HIS A 6 -63.76 -33.24 18.84
C HIS A 6 -62.47 -33.71 18.08
N ASN A 7 -61.70 -34.73 18.53
CA ASN A 7 -61.92 -35.87 19.45
C ASN A 7 -60.76 -36.15 20.43
N SER A 8 -61.09 -36.80 21.57
CA SER A 8 -60.19 -37.60 22.44
C SER A 8 -60.61 -39.08 22.36
N PRO A 9 -59.90 -40.08 22.93
CA PRO A 9 -60.00 -40.45 24.37
C PRO A 9 -58.69 -41.08 24.99
N PRO A 10 -58.67 -41.66 26.22
CA PRO A 10 -57.45 -41.69 27.08
C PRO A 10 -56.96 -43.06 27.65
N ILE A 11 -55.79 -43.03 28.36
CA ILE A 11 -55.39 -43.61 29.69
C ILE A 11 -56.22 -44.83 30.22
N PRO A 12 -55.64 -45.98 30.71
CA PRO A 12 -54.82 -46.13 31.96
C PRO A 12 -53.77 -47.30 31.92
N ALA A 13 -53.08 -47.80 32.98
CA ALA A 13 -52.97 -47.57 34.44
C ALA A 13 -51.49 -47.88 34.90
N ALA A 14 -50.94 -47.36 36.02
CA ALA A 14 -50.84 -47.96 37.38
C ALA A 14 -50.18 -49.38 37.43
N GLU A 15 -49.32 -49.79 38.38
CA GLU A 15 -48.96 -49.42 39.79
C GLU A 15 -47.42 -49.56 39.98
N GLU A 16 -46.69 -48.84 40.86
CA GLU A 16 -46.53 -49.02 42.33
C GLU A 16 -46.20 -50.48 42.78
N TRP A 17 -45.30 -50.82 43.73
CA TRP A 17 -44.40 -50.04 44.61
C TRP A 17 -43.26 -50.93 45.20
N THR A 18 -42.09 -50.32 45.46
CA THR A 18 -41.15 -50.56 46.62
C THR A 18 -40.24 -51.79 46.84
N SER A 19 -39.12 -51.44 47.48
CA SER A 19 -38.31 -52.15 48.50
C SER A 19 -37.19 -53.14 48.12
N GLN A 20 -35.99 -52.75 48.59
CA GLN A 20 -34.69 -53.41 48.74
C GLN A 20 -34.72 -54.59 49.76
N PRO A 21 -33.56 -55.12 50.23
CA PRO A 21 -32.47 -55.82 49.52
C PRO A 21 -32.14 -57.18 50.18
N GLY A 22 -31.24 -57.99 49.61
CA GLY A 22 -30.72 -59.18 50.31
C GLY A 22 -29.49 -59.82 49.67
N LEU A 23 -28.40 -59.94 50.44
CA LEU A 23 -27.25 -60.77 50.09
C LEU A 23 -27.63 -62.25 50.06
N LEU A 24 -26.96 -63.05 49.23
CA LEU A 24 -26.43 -64.36 49.68
C LEU A 24 -25.27 -64.84 48.79
N VAL A 25 -24.35 -65.58 49.41
CA VAL A 25 -23.07 -66.02 48.86
C VAL A 25 -23.16 -67.44 48.30
N ARG A 26 -22.52 -67.70 47.15
CA ARG A 26 -22.02 -69.05 46.77
C ARG A 26 -20.85 -68.99 45.79
N GLN A 27 -19.82 -69.77 46.11
CA GLN A 27 -18.69 -70.20 45.27
C GLN A 27 -18.79 -71.74 45.07
N PRO A 28 -17.88 -72.41 44.34
CA PRO A 28 -17.32 -72.11 43.01
C PRO A 28 -17.33 -73.36 42.07
N GLU A 29 -17.01 -73.22 40.78
CA GLU A 29 -16.51 -74.31 39.89
C GLU A 29 -15.82 -73.71 38.62
N PRO A 30 -15.04 -74.46 37.80
CA PRO A 30 -13.61 -74.12 37.71
C PRO A 30 -13.00 -73.88 36.30
N THR A 31 -11.93 -73.07 36.31
CA THR A 31 -10.71 -73.12 35.45
C THR A 31 -10.80 -73.28 33.91
N SER A 32 -10.50 -72.18 33.19
CA SER A 32 -9.65 -72.15 31.98
C SER A 32 -9.15 -70.71 31.73
N PRO A 33 -8.06 -70.48 30.97
CA PRO A 33 -6.99 -69.59 31.46
C PRO A 33 -7.03 -68.13 30.97
N GLU A 34 -6.31 -67.29 31.71
CA GLU A 34 -5.94 -65.90 31.38
C GLU A 34 -5.23 -65.76 30.01
N PRO A 35 -5.20 -64.53 29.48
CA PRO A 35 -3.96 -63.76 29.63
C PRO A 35 -4.14 -62.32 30.15
N GLN A 36 -3.70 -62.10 31.39
CA GLN A 36 -2.98 -60.93 31.91
C GLN A 36 -3.36 -59.54 31.37
N ASP A 37 -4.20 -58.83 32.12
CA ASP A 37 -4.22 -57.35 32.12
C ASP A 37 -3.07 -56.82 33.01
N GLU A 38 -2.19 -55.99 32.46
CA GLU A 38 -1.26 -55.18 33.26
C GLU A 38 -1.93 -53.88 33.72
N ASP A 39 -2.22 -53.79 35.01
CA ASP A 39 -2.60 -52.56 35.72
C ASP A 39 -1.51 -51.47 35.55
N ILE A 40 -1.79 -50.45 34.73
CA ILE A 40 -1.01 -49.20 34.74
C ILE A 40 -1.75 -48.16 35.60
N ARG A 41 -1.19 -47.93 36.79
CA ARG A 41 -1.63 -46.90 37.73
C ARG A 41 -1.70 -45.53 37.07
N LEU A 42 -2.80 -44.82 37.32
CA LEU A 42 -2.91 -43.38 37.14
C LEU A 42 -2.15 -42.67 38.29
N ASP A 43 -0.83 -42.57 38.16
CA ASP A 43 -0.05 -41.72 39.05
C ASP A 43 -0.29 -40.25 38.70
N ASN A 44 -0.80 -39.51 39.68
CA ASN A 44 -0.81 -38.04 39.65
C ASN A 44 0.64 -37.56 39.62
N VAL A 45 1.02 -36.83 38.57
CA VAL A 45 2.26 -36.04 38.54
C VAL A 45 1.87 -34.57 38.39
N ASP A 46 2.34 -33.76 39.32
CA ASP A 46 1.99 -32.35 39.49
C ASP A 46 2.30 -31.46 38.28
N ASP A 47 1.64 -30.30 38.25
CA ASP A 47 1.86 -29.17 37.33
C ASP A 47 3.28 -28.59 37.43
N ALA A 48 4.28 -29.28 36.87
CA ALA A 48 5.61 -28.74 36.60
C ALA A 48 5.67 -28.20 35.17
N GLU A 49 6.13 -26.96 35.00
CA GLU A 49 6.25 -26.27 33.71
C GLU A 49 6.95 -27.14 32.64
N ALA A 50 6.16 -27.66 31.71
CA ALA A 50 6.67 -28.27 30.48
C ALA A 50 7.21 -27.18 29.53
N THR A 51 8.30 -26.53 29.92
CA THR A 51 9.12 -25.73 29.00
C THR A 51 9.71 -26.66 27.94
N SER A 52 8.99 -26.82 26.83
CA SER A 52 9.50 -27.58 25.68
C SER A 52 10.79 -26.90 25.21
N THR A 53 11.93 -27.52 25.51
CA THR A 53 13.24 -27.08 25.04
C THR A 53 13.21 -27.04 23.52
N SER A 54 13.38 -25.84 22.97
CA SER A 54 13.47 -25.64 21.53
C SER A 54 14.62 -26.48 20.99
N THR A 55 14.32 -27.42 20.08
CA THR A 55 15.33 -28.20 19.36
C THR A 55 16.08 -27.37 18.32
N ALA A 56 15.56 -26.19 17.97
CA ALA A 56 16.26 -25.19 17.18
C ALA A 56 17.37 -24.50 18.01
N PRO A 57 18.58 -24.31 17.43
CA PRO A 57 19.72 -23.77 18.14
C PRO A 57 19.59 -22.27 18.38
N SER A 58 20.02 -21.82 19.55
CA SER A 58 19.85 -20.43 20.01
C SER A 58 20.41 -19.38 19.04
N TRP A 59 21.54 -19.65 18.38
CA TRP A 59 22.12 -18.71 17.41
C TRP A 59 21.19 -18.41 16.23
N LEU A 60 20.46 -19.41 15.73
CA LEU A 60 19.54 -19.26 14.61
C LEU A 60 18.26 -18.54 15.05
N ILE A 61 17.78 -18.84 16.26
CA ILE A 61 16.65 -18.14 16.87
C ILE A 61 16.96 -16.64 17.03
N TRP A 62 18.13 -16.30 17.57
CA TRP A 62 18.59 -14.91 17.69
C TRP A 62 18.78 -14.24 16.33
N LEU A 63 19.32 -14.95 15.33
CA LEU A 63 19.48 -14.42 13.98
C LEU A 63 18.14 -14.11 13.29
N CYS A 64 17.15 -14.99 13.42
CA CYS A 64 15.79 -14.74 12.93
C CYS A 64 15.10 -13.61 13.70
N GLY A 65 15.30 -13.52 15.02
CA GLY A 65 14.79 -12.41 15.85
C GLY A 65 15.44 -11.07 15.51
N LEU A 66 16.73 -11.06 15.16
CA LEU A 66 17.43 -9.89 14.65
C LEU A 66 16.90 -9.49 13.26
N ALA A 67 16.68 -10.43 12.34
CA ALA A 67 16.06 -10.15 11.05
C ALA A 67 14.65 -9.50 11.23
N LEU A 68 13.84 -10.02 12.16
CA LEU A 68 12.56 -9.43 12.53
C LEU A 68 12.71 -7.99 13.05
N LEU A 69 13.69 -7.71 13.91
CA LEU A 69 13.95 -6.35 14.39
C LEU A 69 14.43 -5.42 13.26
N LEU A 70 15.31 -5.90 12.39
CA LEU A 70 15.87 -5.16 11.26
C LEU A 70 14.85 -4.92 10.13
N MET A 71 13.68 -5.56 10.14
CA MET A 71 12.59 -5.22 9.20
C MET A 71 11.87 -3.91 9.57
N ALA A 72 12.00 -3.44 10.82
CA ALA A 72 11.30 -2.25 11.33
C ALA A 72 11.93 -0.93 10.87
N ASN A 73 12.49 -0.90 9.65
CA ASN A 73 13.11 0.28 9.05
C ASN A 73 13.24 0.14 7.52
N GLN A 74 13.49 1.26 6.85
CA GLN A 74 13.82 1.34 5.43
C GLN A 74 15.24 1.90 5.19
N ILE A 75 16.16 1.67 6.13
CA ILE A 75 17.53 2.17 6.04
C ILE A 75 18.22 1.46 4.88
N LYS A 76 18.71 2.25 3.93
CA LYS A 76 19.54 1.76 2.84
C LYS A 76 20.99 2.14 3.12
N LEU A 77 21.90 1.21 2.88
CA LEU A 77 23.33 1.43 3.08
C LEU A 77 23.88 2.33 1.96
N PRO A 78 24.85 3.22 2.23
CA PRO A 78 25.47 4.11 1.23
C PRO A 78 26.46 3.37 0.30
N ILE A 79 26.15 2.12 -0.06
CA ILE A 79 26.90 1.25 -0.97
C ILE A 79 25.97 0.74 -2.06
N ALA A 80 26.52 0.31 -3.20
CA ALA A 80 25.75 -0.15 -4.37
C ALA A 80 24.66 0.85 -4.82
N GLY A 81 24.94 2.16 -4.73
CA GLY A 81 24.00 3.23 -5.11
C GLY A 81 22.75 3.30 -4.22
N GLY A 82 22.86 2.96 -2.94
CA GLY A 82 21.72 2.98 -2.02
C GLY A 82 20.66 1.90 -2.33
N ARG A 83 21.05 0.80 -3.00
CA ARG A 83 20.10 -0.28 -3.39
C ARG A 83 19.90 -1.34 -2.31
N LEU A 84 20.83 -1.50 -1.38
CA LEU A 84 20.82 -2.56 -0.37
C LEU A 84 20.28 -2.05 0.97
N GLY A 85 19.18 -2.65 1.46
CA GLY A 85 18.63 -2.37 2.78
C GLY A 85 19.35 -3.11 3.90
N ILE A 86 19.34 -2.55 5.12
CA ILE A 86 19.84 -3.25 6.31
C ILE A 86 18.98 -4.49 6.61
N ALA A 87 17.67 -4.40 6.37
CA ALA A 87 16.75 -5.54 6.45
C ALA A 87 17.20 -6.70 5.54
N ASP A 88 17.56 -6.42 4.29
CA ASP A 88 17.95 -7.45 3.30
C ASP A 88 19.12 -8.30 3.79
N LEU A 89 20.13 -7.67 4.40
CA LEU A 89 21.27 -8.36 5.00
C LEU A 89 20.86 -9.27 6.17
N GLY A 90 19.99 -8.78 7.06
CA GLY A 90 19.47 -9.54 8.19
C GLY A 90 18.70 -10.79 7.74
N PHE A 91 17.81 -10.65 6.75
CA PHE A 91 17.04 -11.76 6.20
C PHE A 91 17.90 -12.72 5.37
N ALA A 92 18.88 -12.23 4.60
CA ALA A 92 19.82 -13.08 3.87
C ALA A 92 20.63 -13.97 4.83
N ALA A 93 21.18 -13.40 5.91
CA ALA A 93 21.89 -14.15 6.93
C ALA A 93 20.97 -15.19 7.63
N ALA A 94 19.76 -14.78 8.03
CA ALA A 94 18.79 -15.68 8.64
C ALA A 94 18.37 -16.84 7.72
N LEU A 95 18.18 -16.57 6.42
CA LEU A 95 17.83 -17.60 5.43
C LEU A 95 18.97 -18.61 5.24
N LEU A 96 20.22 -18.15 5.11
CA LEU A 96 21.39 -19.01 4.98
C LEU A 96 21.56 -19.90 6.23
N GLY A 97 21.40 -19.31 7.42
CA GLY A 97 21.41 -20.04 8.69
C GLY A 97 20.30 -21.10 8.76
N LEU A 98 19.08 -20.75 8.34
CA LEU A 98 17.94 -21.66 8.31
C LEU A 98 18.13 -22.81 7.33
N LEU A 99 18.63 -22.53 6.12
CA LEU A 99 18.94 -23.54 5.10
C LEU A 99 20.05 -24.50 5.58
N PHE A 100 21.13 -23.98 6.17
CA PHE A 100 22.18 -24.79 6.77
C PHE A 100 21.63 -25.71 7.86
N HIS A 101 20.78 -25.19 8.74
CA HIS A 101 20.16 -25.98 9.80
C HIS A 101 19.20 -27.06 9.27
N GLN A 102 18.34 -26.74 8.29
CA GLN A 102 17.46 -27.72 7.63
C GLN A 102 18.26 -28.80 6.90
N TRP A 103 19.36 -28.45 6.24
CA TRP A 103 20.23 -29.41 5.58
C TRP A 103 20.91 -30.35 6.58
N ARG A 104 21.54 -29.80 7.62
CA ARG A 104 22.33 -30.55 8.61
C ARG A 104 21.50 -31.49 9.49
N ASN A 105 20.28 -31.08 9.83
CA ASN A 105 19.42 -31.76 10.81
C ASN A 105 18.11 -32.31 10.23
N ARG A 106 17.91 -32.21 8.91
CA ARG A 106 16.70 -32.62 8.18
C ARG A 106 15.38 -32.03 8.70
N GLN A 107 15.47 -30.90 9.39
CA GLN A 107 14.32 -30.13 9.85
C GLN A 107 13.45 -29.68 8.67
N ARG A 108 12.17 -29.49 8.94
CA ARG A 108 11.19 -28.94 7.98
C ARG A 108 10.55 -27.71 8.60
N VAL A 109 10.15 -26.77 7.75
CA VAL A 109 9.50 -25.52 8.17
C VAL A 109 8.16 -25.41 7.47
N PHE A 110 7.14 -24.94 8.19
CA PHE A 110 5.84 -24.65 7.59
C PHE A 110 5.95 -23.57 6.50
N PHE A 111 5.27 -23.78 5.38
CA PHE A 111 5.14 -22.77 4.32
C PHE A 111 3.72 -22.80 3.73
N PRO A 112 2.96 -21.69 3.71
CA PRO A 112 1.61 -21.67 3.16
C PRO A 112 1.65 -21.82 1.63
N LEU A 113 1.16 -22.95 1.11
CA LEU A 113 1.23 -23.26 -0.33
C LEU A 113 0.60 -22.18 -1.22
N LEU A 114 -0.50 -21.57 -0.77
CA LEU A 114 -1.18 -20.47 -1.49
C LEU A 114 -0.26 -19.25 -1.70
N ALA A 115 0.71 -19.00 -0.82
CA ALA A 115 1.71 -17.94 -1.02
C ALA A 115 2.71 -18.28 -2.12
N LEU A 116 3.10 -19.56 -2.26
CA LEU A 116 3.95 -20.00 -3.38
C LEU A 116 3.19 -19.88 -4.71
N VAL A 117 1.91 -20.24 -4.73
CA VAL A 117 1.05 -20.11 -5.92
C VAL A 117 0.86 -18.63 -6.29
N ALA A 118 0.62 -17.74 -5.31
CA ALA A 118 0.52 -16.31 -5.54
C ALA A 118 1.83 -15.70 -6.09
N LEU A 119 2.99 -16.07 -5.53
CA LEU A 119 4.29 -15.61 -6.03
C LEU A 119 4.61 -16.14 -7.43
N ALA A 120 4.28 -17.40 -7.72
CA ALA A 120 4.43 -17.96 -9.06
C ALA A 120 3.50 -17.27 -10.07
N ALA A 121 2.26 -16.92 -9.68
CA ALA A 121 1.34 -16.16 -10.51
C ALA A 121 1.84 -14.73 -10.78
N ILE A 122 2.36 -14.02 -9.78
CA ILE A 122 2.99 -12.70 -9.94
C ILE A 122 4.19 -12.79 -10.91
N ALA A 123 5.08 -13.75 -10.71
CA ALA A 123 6.24 -13.94 -11.59
C ALA A 123 5.83 -14.30 -13.04
N LEU A 124 4.81 -15.15 -13.21
CA LEU A 124 4.30 -15.54 -14.52
C LEU A 124 3.56 -14.39 -15.23
N ALA A 125 2.73 -13.63 -14.51
CA ALA A 125 2.07 -12.44 -15.05
C ALA A 125 3.11 -11.44 -15.58
N ASN A 126 4.20 -11.25 -14.85
CA ASN A 126 5.31 -10.37 -15.25
C ASN A 126 6.12 -10.87 -16.47
N VAL A 127 6.18 -12.20 -16.69
CA VAL A 127 6.67 -12.81 -17.94
C VAL A 127 5.71 -12.55 -19.10
N VAL A 128 4.40 -12.72 -18.87
CA VAL A 128 3.34 -12.58 -19.89
C VAL A 128 3.18 -11.13 -20.34
N SER A 129 3.22 -10.15 -19.42
CA SER A 129 3.21 -8.71 -19.74
C SER A 129 4.55 -8.20 -20.28
N ARG A 130 5.59 -9.04 -20.28
CA ARG A 130 6.92 -8.75 -20.84
C ARG A 130 7.49 -7.44 -20.28
N SER A 131 7.62 -7.35 -18.95
CA SER A 131 8.19 -6.16 -18.30
C SER A 131 9.70 -5.99 -18.48
N GLY A 132 10.41 -7.05 -18.84
CA GLY A 132 11.87 -7.09 -18.94
C GLY A 132 12.55 -7.03 -17.57
N LEU A 133 13.85 -6.69 -17.58
CA LEU A 133 14.72 -6.70 -16.40
C LEU A 133 14.18 -5.87 -15.22
N GLY A 134 13.60 -4.68 -15.47
CA GLY A 134 13.10 -3.79 -14.42
C GLY A 134 11.99 -4.45 -13.58
N GLY A 135 10.96 -4.98 -14.22
CA GLY A 135 9.90 -5.70 -13.52
C GLY A 135 10.38 -7.01 -12.89
N ALA A 136 11.32 -7.71 -13.53
CA ALA A 136 11.93 -8.91 -12.95
C ALA A 136 12.68 -8.60 -11.62
N MET A 137 13.33 -7.45 -11.51
CA MET A 137 13.96 -7.00 -10.25
C MET A 137 12.93 -6.66 -9.16
N GLU A 138 11.81 -6.04 -9.51
CA GLU A 138 10.73 -5.73 -8.55
C GLU A 138 10.06 -7.01 -8.04
N VAL A 139 9.73 -7.96 -8.92
CA VAL A 139 9.19 -9.26 -8.49
C VAL A 139 10.22 -10.07 -7.70
N ALA A 140 11.52 -9.95 -8.00
CA ALA A 140 12.56 -10.57 -7.18
C ALA A 140 12.56 -10.04 -5.73
N GLN A 141 12.29 -8.74 -5.52
CA GLN A 141 12.12 -8.18 -4.17
C GLN A 141 10.86 -8.74 -3.47
N LEU A 142 9.74 -8.87 -4.17
CA LEU A 142 8.53 -9.52 -3.61
C LEU A 142 8.79 -10.99 -3.27
N VAL A 143 9.46 -11.74 -4.14
CA VAL A 143 9.87 -13.13 -3.85
C VAL A 143 10.80 -13.17 -2.64
N GLN A 144 11.78 -12.28 -2.52
CA GLN A 144 12.65 -12.20 -1.35
C GLN A 144 11.85 -11.92 -0.06
N GLN A 145 10.95 -10.93 -0.08
CA GLN A 145 10.13 -10.54 1.07
C GLN A 145 9.19 -11.67 1.52
N PHE A 146 8.48 -12.29 0.59
CA PHE A 146 7.44 -13.27 0.93
C PHE A 146 7.98 -14.70 0.99
N PHE A 147 8.76 -15.19 0.02
CA PHE A 147 9.28 -16.56 0.07
C PHE A 147 10.28 -16.75 1.21
N CYS A 148 11.32 -15.91 1.28
CA CYS A 148 12.34 -16.02 2.32
C CYS A 148 11.79 -15.55 3.68
N GLY A 149 11.02 -14.46 3.69
CA GLY A 149 10.39 -13.95 4.91
C GLY A 149 9.40 -14.95 5.54
N LEU A 150 8.51 -15.59 4.78
CA LEU A 150 7.58 -16.59 5.34
C LEU A 150 8.31 -17.79 5.94
N LEU A 151 9.42 -18.26 5.35
CA LEU A 151 10.23 -19.34 5.92
C LEU A 151 10.86 -18.92 7.26
N ILE A 152 11.48 -17.75 7.32
CA ILE A 152 12.11 -17.22 8.55
C ILE A 152 11.05 -16.97 9.63
N MET A 153 9.91 -16.37 9.27
CA MET A 153 8.86 -16.01 10.23
C MET A 153 8.07 -17.21 10.71
N SER A 154 7.77 -18.19 9.85
CA SER A 154 7.14 -19.44 10.30
C SER A 154 8.05 -20.18 11.28
N PHE A 155 9.34 -20.30 10.97
CA PHE A 155 10.32 -20.90 11.89
C PHE A 155 10.43 -20.14 13.23
N LEU A 156 10.52 -18.80 13.20
CA LEU A 156 10.66 -17.99 14.41
C LEU A 156 9.42 -18.02 15.29
N VAL A 157 8.22 -17.90 14.70
CA VAL A 157 6.95 -17.93 15.43
C VAL A 157 6.66 -19.32 16.00
N GLU A 158 7.06 -20.39 15.31
CA GLU A 158 6.94 -21.78 15.78
C GLU A 158 7.89 -22.10 16.96
N ASN A 159 9.17 -21.71 16.86
CA ASN A 159 10.21 -22.11 17.81
C ASN A 159 10.44 -21.12 18.95
N ALA A 160 10.26 -19.82 18.71
CA ALA A 160 10.53 -18.77 19.69
C ALA A 160 9.50 -17.61 19.64
N PRO A 161 8.19 -17.89 19.82
CA PRO A 161 7.13 -16.88 19.74
C PRO A 161 7.32 -15.71 20.71
N ARG A 162 7.91 -15.94 21.90
CA ARG A 162 8.24 -14.88 22.86
C ARG A 162 9.28 -13.90 22.28
N LEU A 163 10.30 -14.38 21.58
CA LEU A 163 11.30 -13.53 20.93
C LEU A 163 10.69 -12.73 19.77
N ALA A 164 9.79 -13.34 18.99
CA ALA A 164 9.05 -12.62 17.94
C ALA A 164 8.28 -11.43 18.51
N VAL A 165 7.55 -11.62 19.63
CA VAL A 165 6.83 -10.54 20.32
C VAL A 165 7.79 -9.47 20.85
N VAL A 166 8.92 -9.85 21.45
CA VAL A 166 9.92 -8.91 21.96
C VAL A 166 10.53 -8.07 20.83
N ALA A 167 10.98 -8.68 19.73
CA ALA A 167 11.60 -7.96 18.62
C ALA A 167 10.60 -7.07 17.86
N ALA A 168 9.35 -7.50 17.65
CA ALA A 168 8.30 -6.63 17.11
C ALA A 168 7.97 -5.45 18.04
N THR A 169 7.90 -5.70 19.36
CA THR A 169 7.69 -4.65 20.38
C THR A 169 8.86 -3.66 20.43
N ALA A 170 10.10 -4.13 20.28
CA ALA A 170 11.28 -3.28 20.23
C ALA A 170 11.31 -2.42 18.95
N GLY A 171 11.03 -3.00 17.79
CA GLY A 171 10.92 -2.26 16.52
C GLY A 171 9.83 -1.18 16.56
N LEU A 172 8.69 -1.48 17.19
CA LEU A 172 7.62 -0.52 17.47
C LEU A 172 8.09 0.62 18.38
N ALA A 173 8.71 0.30 19.51
CA ALA A 173 9.18 1.27 20.49
C ALA A 173 10.29 2.19 19.94
N VAL A 174 11.24 1.65 19.16
CA VAL A 174 12.31 2.43 18.52
C VAL A 174 11.75 3.43 17.51
N ASN A 175 10.82 2.99 16.64
CA ASN A 175 10.18 3.91 15.68
C ASN A 175 9.34 4.97 16.38
N LEU A 176 8.59 4.61 17.41
CA LEU A 176 7.77 5.56 18.16
C LEU A 176 8.62 6.60 18.89
N ALA A 177 9.71 6.17 19.55
CA ALA A 177 10.64 7.09 20.23
C ALA A 177 11.32 8.04 19.23
N LEU A 178 11.76 7.53 18.08
CA LEU A 178 12.37 8.36 17.04
C LEU A 178 11.36 9.32 16.39
N ALA A 179 10.12 8.88 16.17
CA ALA A 179 9.05 9.73 15.66
C ALA A 179 8.72 10.87 16.65
N PHE A 180 8.63 10.60 17.96
CA PHE A 180 8.44 11.68 18.94
C PHE A 180 9.63 12.64 19.03
N TRP A 181 10.87 12.15 18.90
CA TRP A 181 12.04 13.00 18.78
C TRP A 181 12.00 13.89 17.51
N GLN A 182 11.62 13.32 16.36
CA GLN A 182 11.40 14.06 15.11
C GLN A 182 10.28 15.10 15.25
N ALA A 183 9.16 14.78 15.92
CA ALA A 183 8.08 15.74 16.17
C ALA A 183 8.55 16.92 17.02
N GLY A 184 9.41 16.69 18.02
CA GLY A 184 10.01 17.75 18.82
C GLY A 184 11.06 18.58 18.06
N ARG A 185 11.76 17.98 17.09
CA ARG A 185 12.87 18.64 16.36
C ARG A 185 12.43 19.40 15.10
N TYR A 186 11.51 18.82 14.34
CA TYR A 186 11.06 19.30 13.03
C TYR A 186 9.58 19.72 13.04
N GLY A 187 8.78 19.07 13.89
CA GLY A 187 7.33 19.28 14.00
C GLY A 187 6.55 17.99 13.73
N PHE A 188 5.44 17.80 14.43
CA PHE A 188 4.55 16.67 14.17
C PHE A 188 3.98 16.75 12.75
N GLY A 189 3.98 15.60 12.07
CA GLY A 189 3.45 15.48 10.73
C GLY A 189 4.29 16.12 9.62
N MET A 190 5.51 16.62 9.89
CA MET A 190 6.38 17.11 8.82
C MET A 190 6.69 16.00 7.80
N VAL A 191 6.61 16.33 6.52
CA VAL A 191 6.94 15.46 5.38
C VAL A 191 8.03 16.12 4.55
N LEU A 192 8.72 15.32 3.73
CA LEU A 192 9.67 15.79 2.73
C LEU A 192 9.23 15.31 1.34
N PRO A 193 9.45 16.12 0.28
CA PRO A 193 9.31 15.69 -1.10
C PRO A 193 10.16 14.43 -1.39
N PRO A 194 9.72 13.54 -2.31
CA PRO A 194 10.48 12.33 -2.64
C PRO A 194 11.94 12.60 -3.04
N ALA A 195 12.20 13.67 -3.79
CA ALA A 195 13.54 14.08 -4.20
C ALA A 195 14.45 14.40 -3.01
N ASP A 196 13.93 15.01 -1.94
CA ASP A 196 14.71 15.35 -0.75
C ASP A 196 14.95 14.14 0.15
N VAL A 197 13.96 13.24 0.26
CA VAL A 197 14.14 11.94 0.94
C VAL A 197 15.24 11.10 0.27
N LEU A 198 15.42 11.22 -1.04
CA LEU A 198 16.51 10.56 -1.78
C LEU A 198 17.90 11.19 -1.56
N LYS A 199 17.97 12.48 -1.21
CA LYS A 199 19.24 13.16 -0.86
C LYS A 199 19.76 12.77 0.53
N ILE A 200 18.87 12.32 1.43
CA ILE A 200 19.27 11.86 2.78
C ILE A 200 20.05 10.55 2.68
N ALA A 201 21.32 10.55 3.10
CA ALA A 201 22.26 9.43 2.97
C ALA A 201 21.77 8.08 3.49
N TRP A 202 20.93 8.07 4.54
CA TRP A 202 20.33 6.86 5.14
C TRP A 202 18.86 6.63 4.73
N GLY A 203 18.24 7.60 4.06
CA GLY A 203 16.82 7.58 3.64
C GLY A 203 15.79 7.85 4.75
N PHE A 204 16.19 8.39 5.90
CA PHE A 204 15.30 8.85 6.98
C PHE A 204 15.97 9.98 7.78
N GLY A 205 15.18 10.91 8.30
CA GLY A 205 15.66 12.15 8.93
C GLY A 205 14.89 13.36 8.44
N GLU A 206 15.03 14.50 9.14
CA GLU A 206 14.47 15.82 8.75
C GLU A 206 12.94 15.91 8.59
N ALA A 207 12.22 14.81 8.78
CA ALA A 207 10.77 14.67 8.71
C ALA A 207 10.23 13.76 9.84
N TYR A 208 8.91 13.68 9.96
CA TYR A 208 8.21 12.77 10.88
C TYR A 208 7.97 11.41 10.21
N THR A 209 8.96 10.52 10.26
CA THR A 209 8.95 9.23 9.54
C THR A 209 9.51 8.05 10.33
N GLY A 210 9.99 8.24 11.56
CA GLY A 210 10.71 7.21 12.31
C GLY A 210 11.94 6.74 11.53
N LEU A 211 12.06 5.41 11.36
CA LEU A 211 13.07 4.78 10.49
C LEU A 211 12.54 4.47 9.08
N PHE A 212 11.40 5.05 8.69
CA PHE A 212 10.79 4.94 7.36
C PHE A 212 11.09 6.20 6.51
N ARG A 213 10.75 6.12 5.23
CA ARG A 213 10.91 7.18 4.21
C ARG A 213 9.74 8.15 4.15
N SER A 214 8.60 7.81 4.75
CA SER A 214 7.39 8.63 4.73
C SER A 214 6.60 8.54 6.04
N ARG A 215 5.80 9.59 6.28
CA ARG A 215 4.79 9.65 7.34
C ARG A 215 3.75 8.54 7.20
N MET A 216 3.41 8.18 5.96
CA MET A 216 2.44 7.14 5.65
C MET A 216 2.97 5.74 5.97
N ALA A 217 4.18 5.38 5.51
CA ALA A 217 4.79 4.08 5.79
C ALA A 217 5.02 3.86 7.30
N LEU A 218 5.45 4.89 8.04
CA LEU A 218 5.49 4.86 9.51
C LEU A 218 4.10 4.59 10.09
N SER A 219 3.10 5.37 9.70
CA SER A 219 1.73 5.28 10.24
C SER A 219 1.11 3.90 9.99
N PHE A 220 1.35 3.32 8.81
CA PHE A 220 0.90 1.98 8.43
C PHE A 220 1.66 0.89 9.22
N PHE A 221 2.98 1.02 9.40
CA PHE A 221 3.76 0.15 10.29
C PHE A 221 3.22 0.17 11.72
N LEU A 222 3.06 1.35 12.33
CA LEU A 222 2.55 1.51 13.70
C LEU A 222 1.18 0.85 13.85
N ALA A 223 0.25 1.08 12.91
CA ALA A 223 -1.07 0.46 12.89
C ALA A 223 -1.01 -1.07 12.79
N ALA A 224 -0.28 -1.61 11.81
CA ALA A 224 -0.19 -3.05 11.55
C ALA A 224 0.53 -3.79 12.68
N VAL A 225 1.57 -3.20 13.28
CA VAL A 225 2.33 -3.80 14.38
C VAL A 225 1.54 -3.73 15.68
N LEU A 226 0.86 -2.62 15.98
CA LEU A 226 0.02 -2.50 17.17
C LEU A 226 -1.12 -3.54 17.17
N ALA A 227 -1.81 -3.68 16.03
CA ALA A 227 -2.81 -4.72 15.81
C ALA A 227 -2.21 -6.14 15.95
N TRP A 228 -0.95 -6.33 15.55
CA TRP A 228 -0.25 -7.60 15.72
C TRP A 228 0.19 -7.89 17.16
N VAL A 229 0.70 -6.94 17.94
CA VAL A 229 1.28 -7.19 19.29
C VAL A 229 0.29 -7.14 20.44
N GLN A 230 -0.80 -6.35 20.34
CA GLN A 230 -1.67 -6.08 21.50
C GLN A 230 -2.31 -7.34 22.10
N PRO A 231 -2.81 -8.34 21.32
CA PRO A 231 -3.33 -9.59 21.87
C PRO A 231 -2.34 -10.35 22.76
N GLN A 232 -1.05 -10.32 22.42
CA GLN A 232 0.06 -10.97 23.12
C GLN A 232 0.46 -10.15 24.34
N TRP A 233 0.47 -8.82 24.24
CA TRP A 233 0.68 -7.94 25.37
C TRP A 233 -0.42 -8.09 26.43
N LEU A 234 -1.68 -8.25 26.04
CA LEU A 234 -2.79 -8.54 26.95
C LEU A 234 -2.67 -9.96 27.53
N GLY A 235 -2.53 -10.96 26.66
CA GLY A 235 -2.61 -12.37 27.05
C GLY A 235 -3.97 -12.76 27.61
N ARG A 236 -4.16 -14.05 27.91
CA ARG A 236 -5.50 -14.63 28.17
C ARG A 236 -6.28 -14.00 29.33
N LYS A 237 -5.63 -13.69 30.46
CA LYS A 237 -6.25 -13.13 31.67
C LYS A 237 -5.39 -11.96 32.18
N PRO A 238 -5.46 -10.75 31.59
CA PRO A 238 -4.63 -9.64 32.00
C PRO A 238 -5.01 -9.16 33.40
N GLY A 239 -4.03 -9.07 34.30
CA GLY A 239 -4.17 -8.38 35.60
C GLY A 239 -4.23 -6.85 35.41
N LEU A 240 -4.54 -6.11 36.49
CA LEU A 240 -4.74 -4.65 36.44
C LEU A 240 -3.51 -3.91 35.90
N PHE A 241 -2.32 -4.15 36.46
CA PHE A 241 -1.07 -3.53 36.00
C PHE A 241 -0.74 -3.86 34.54
N ARG A 242 -1.07 -5.07 34.09
CA ARG A 242 -0.92 -5.47 32.69
C ARG A 242 -1.88 -4.73 31.76
N CYS A 243 -3.14 -4.57 32.17
CA CYS A 243 -4.10 -3.71 31.45
C CYS A 243 -3.62 -2.26 31.37
N LEU A 244 -3.08 -1.70 32.46
CA LEU A 244 -2.56 -0.34 32.51
C LEU A 244 -1.34 -0.14 31.61
N ALA A 245 -0.38 -1.08 31.62
CA ALA A 245 0.77 -1.05 30.72
C ALA A 245 0.35 -1.12 29.23
N VAL A 246 -0.61 -2.00 28.90
CA VAL A 246 -1.16 -2.07 27.53
C VAL A 246 -1.91 -0.79 27.16
N LEU A 247 -2.69 -0.22 28.07
CA LEU A 247 -3.40 1.05 27.86
C LEU A 247 -2.41 2.16 27.50
N LEU A 248 -1.38 2.37 28.32
CA LEU A 248 -0.37 3.41 28.10
C LEU A 248 0.40 3.18 26.79
N GLY A 249 0.83 1.96 26.51
CA GLY A 249 1.50 1.61 25.26
C GLY A 249 0.61 1.80 24.02
N THR A 250 -0.68 1.44 24.12
CA THR A 250 -1.66 1.63 23.04
C THR A 250 -1.90 3.12 22.78
N VAL A 251 -2.14 3.93 23.82
CA VAL A 251 -2.30 5.39 23.68
C VAL A 251 -1.05 6.03 23.06
N ALA A 252 0.14 5.67 23.54
CA ALA A 252 1.40 6.22 23.02
C ALA A 252 1.57 5.94 21.53
N VAL A 253 1.29 4.70 21.08
CA VAL A 253 1.37 4.35 19.66
C VAL A 253 0.29 5.06 18.84
N LEU A 254 -0.96 5.10 19.30
CA LEU A 254 -2.06 5.78 18.59
C LEU A 254 -1.79 7.28 18.41
N VAL A 255 -1.23 7.97 19.42
CA VAL A 255 -0.80 9.37 19.31
C VAL A 255 0.36 9.54 18.31
N GLY A 256 1.18 8.50 18.09
CA GLY A 256 2.23 8.48 17.09
C GLY A 256 1.76 8.21 15.65
N ILE A 257 0.51 7.84 15.42
CA ILE A 257 -0.02 7.61 14.06
C ILE A 257 -0.51 8.95 13.50
N ALA A 258 0.34 9.61 12.71
CA ALA A 258 0.05 10.92 12.13
C ALA A 258 -0.88 10.88 10.91
N HIS A 259 -1.04 9.74 10.23
CA HIS A 259 -1.96 9.62 9.09
C HIS A 259 -3.35 9.11 9.53
N GLY A 260 -4.37 9.97 9.40
CA GLY A 260 -5.71 9.75 9.94
C GLY A 260 -6.41 8.48 9.45
N GLN A 261 -6.26 8.12 8.17
CA GLN A 261 -6.82 6.86 7.66
C GLN A 261 -6.15 5.63 8.33
N MET A 262 -4.85 5.66 8.59
CA MET A 262 -4.16 4.57 9.29
C MET A 262 -4.52 4.53 10.78
N LEU A 263 -4.74 5.69 11.41
CA LEU A 263 -5.22 5.79 12.79
C LEU A 263 -6.61 5.17 12.94
N PHE A 264 -7.52 5.48 12.01
CA PHE A 264 -8.85 4.88 11.97
C PHE A 264 -8.79 3.36 11.80
N LEU A 265 -7.97 2.86 10.86
CA LEU A 265 -7.80 1.41 10.67
C LEU A 265 -7.19 0.71 11.89
N ALA A 266 -6.23 1.35 12.57
CA ALA A 266 -5.68 0.84 13.84
C ALA A 266 -6.77 0.73 14.91
N VAL A 267 -7.54 1.80 15.15
CA VAL A 267 -8.64 1.79 16.15
C VAL A 267 -9.71 0.75 15.79
N ALA A 268 -10.11 0.65 14.53
CA ALA A 268 -11.10 -0.33 14.07
C ALA A 268 -10.62 -1.77 14.30
N ALA A 269 -9.38 -2.10 13.90
CA ALA A 269 -8.79 -3.42 14.10
C ALA A 269 -8.62 -3.76 15.59
N LEU A 270 -8.21 -2.80 16.42
CA LEU A 270 -8.08 -2.97 17.86
C LEU A 270 -9.43 -3.21 18.54
N LEU A 271 -10.47 -2.45 18.21
CA LEU A 271 -11.81 -2.66 18.76
C LEU A 271 -12.39 -4.01 18.34
N ALA A 272 -12.27 -4.38 17.06
CA ALA A 272 -12.67 -5.71 16.58
C ALA A 272 -11.92 -6.82 17.34
N GLY A 273 -10.59 -6.75 17.38
CA GLY A 273 -9.74 -7.68 18.14
C GLY A 273 -10.10 -7.77 19.62
N ALA A 274 -10.42 -6.65 20.25
CA ALA A 274 -10.76 -6.58 21.65
C ALA A 274 -12.11 -7.23 21.99
N VAL A 275 -13.12 -7.08 21.12
CA VAL A 275 -14.41 -7.79 21.21
C VAL A 275 -14.21 -9.31 21.12
N LEU A 276 -13.38 -9.76 20.17
CA LEU A 276 -13.03 -11.17 20.01
C LEU A 276 -12.23 -11.72 21.20
N HIS A 277 -11.38 -10.89 21.81
CA HIS A 277 -10.41 -11.30 22.83
C HIS A 277 -10.98 -11.37 24.25
N SER A 278 -11.41 -10.25 24.84
CA SER A 278 -12.01 -10.23 26.19
C SER A 278 -12.64 -8.88 26.56
N ARG A 279 -13.60 -8.90 27.50
CA ARG A 279 -14.20 -7.67 28.06
C ARG A 279 -13.15 -6.69 28.64
N ARG A 280 -12.03 -7.19 29.19
CA ARG A 280 -10.91 -6.35 29.67
C ARG A 280 -10.13 -5.71 28.52
N ALA A 281 -9.90 -6.44 27.43
CA ALA A 281 -9.31 -5.87 26.21
C ALA A 281 -10.19 -4.77 25.63
N LEU A 282 -11.52 -4.97 25.61
CA LEU A 282 -12.46 -3.97 25.14
C LEU A 282 -12.45 -2.71 26.03
N ALA A 283 -12.48 -2.87 27.35
CA ALA A 283 -12.34 -1.75 28.28
C ALA A 283 -11.02 -0.98 28.09
N VAL A 284 -9.89 -1.68 27.92
CA VAL A 284 -8.58 -1.04 27.64
C VAL A 284 -8.64 -0.20 26.37
N ASN A 285 -9.18 -0.72 25.26
CA ASN A 285 -9.23 0.02 24.00
C ASN A 285 -10.25 1.17 24.00
N LEU A 286 -11.39 1.03 24.69
CA LEU A 286 -12.35 2.11 24.87
C LEU A 286 -11.77 3.25 25.74
N VAL A 287 -11.04 2.93 26.80
CA VAL A 287 -10.33 3.93 27.62
C VAL A 287 -9.18 4.55 26.83
N ALA A 288 -8.44 3.77 26.03
CA ALA A 288 -7.40 4.31 25.14
C ALA A 288 -7.97 5.32 24.15
N LEU A 289 -9.14 5.03 23.57
CA LEU A 289 -9.84 5.91 22.64
C LEU A 289 -10.37 7.18 23.34
N ALA A 290 -10.92 7.05 24.55
CA ALA A 290 -11.35 8.20 25.35
C ALA A 290 -10.18 9.12 25.72
N ILE A 291 -9.02 8.55 26.10
CA ILE A 291 -7.79 9.31 26.33
C ILE A 291 -7.31 9.96 25.03
N LEU A 292 -7.28 9.23 23.91
CA LEU A 292 -6.86 9.76 22.60
C LEU A 292 -7.72 10.97 22.19
N PHE A 293 -9.04 10.90 22.35
CA PHE A 293 -9.93 12.03 22.07
C PHE A 293 -9.68 13.19 23.03
N GLY A 294 -9.65 12.97 24.35
CA GLY A 294 -9.43 14.05 25.33
C GLY A 294 -8.06 14.73 25.20
N VAL A 295 -7.00 13.94 24.96
CA VAL A 295 -5.65 14.44 24.68
C VAL A 295 -5.62 15.16 23.34
N GLY A 296 -6.24 14.61 22.30
CA GLY A 296 -6.31 15.21 20.97
C GLY A 296 -7.05 16.55 20.94
N THR A 297 -8.14 16.70 21.69
CA THR A 297 -8.94 17.94 21.71
C THR A 297 -8.36 19.00 22.64
N HIS A 298 -7.81 18.64 23.80
CA HIS A 298 -7.45 19.62 24.84
C HIS A 298 -5.95 19.75 25.14
N VAL A 299 -5.11 18.79 24.75
CA VAL A 299 -3.68 18.75 25.14
C VAL A 299 -2.75 18.88 23.94
N LEU A 300 -3.05 18.22 22.82
CA LEU A 300 -2.19 18.29 21.63
C LEU A 300 -2.29 19.66 20.94
N PRO A 301 -1.17 20.19 20.41
CA PRO A 301 -1.16 21.38 19.57
C PRO A 301 -2.09 21.24 18.37
N GLU A 302 -2.70 22.35 17.93
CA GLU A 302 -3.69 22.35 16.84
C GLU A 302 -3.18 21.68 15.56
N LYS A 303 -1.90 21.89 15.21
CA LYS A 303 -1.23 21.25 14.07
C LYS A 303 -1.31 19.71 14.10
N HIS A 304 -1.39 19.07 15.27
CA HIS A 304 -1.58 17.60 15.35
C HIS A 304 -3.00 17.20 14.88
N ARG A 305 -4.03 17.97 15.27
CA ARG A 305 -5.41 17.74 14.83
C ARG A 305 -5.54 17.99 13.33
N GLN A 306 -4.99 19.10 12.85
CA GLN A 306 -4.99 19.48 11.42
C GLN A 306 -4.37 18.37 10.57
N VAL A 307 -3.14 17.93 10.89
CA VAL A 307 -2.45 16.83 10.19
C VAL A 307 -3.30 15.55 10.10
N VAL A 308 -3.93 15.13 11.21
CA VAL A 308 -4.76 13.92 11.26
C VAL A 308 -6.08 14.11 10.49
N GLN A 309 -6.69 15.29 10.54
CA GLN A 309 -7.93 15.63 9.82
C GLN A 309 -7.70 15.73 8.31
N GLU A 310 -6.66 16.46 7.90
CA GLU A 310 -6.19 16.56 6.53
C GLU A 310 -5.99 15.17 5.94
N THR A 311 -5.18 14.32 6.57
CA THR A 311 -4.89 12.95 6.09
C THR A 311 -6.05 11.96 6.26
N PHE A 312 -7.10 12.29 7.02
CA PHE A 312 -8.33 11.51 7.06
C PHE A 312 -9.27 11.86 5.89
N SER A 313 -9.35 13.15 5.54
CA SER A 313 -10.21 13.66 4.47
C SER A 313 -9.84 13.06 3.10
N PRO A 314 -10.81 12.57 2.32
CA PRO A 314 -10.60 12.26 0.90
C PRO A 314 -10.59 13.51 0.02
N LEU A 315 -11.01 14.65 0.57
CA LEU A 315 -11.08 15.94 -0.11
C LEU A 315 -9.87 16.83 0.23
N LYS A 316 -9.46 17.62 -0.76
CA LYS A 316 -8.45 18.67 -0.65
C LYS A 316 -8.91 19.83 0.25
N THR A 317 -7.94 20.52 0.81
CA THR A 317 -8.07 21.70 1.68
C THR A 317 -7.13 22.80 1.20
N GLY A 318 -7.36 24.06 1.58
CA GLY A 318 -6.56 25.19 1.10
C GLY A 318 -7.06 25.69 -0.25
N ASP A 319 -6.18 25.78 -1.24
CA ASP A 319 -6.42 26.46 -2.52
C ASP A 319 -7.41 25.73 -3.46
N TYR A 320 -7.63 24.43 -3.24
CA TYR A 320 -8.52 23.58 -4.04
C TYR A 320 -9.62 22.91 -3.16
N PRO A 321 -10.42 23.67 -2.39
CA PRO A 321 -11.24 23.10 -1.33
C PRO A 321 -12.41 22.27 -1.89
N GLY A 322 -12.51 21.02 -1.46
CA GLY A 322 -13.62 20.12 -1.82
C GLY A 322 -13.41 19.26 -3.07
N GLU A 323 -12.30 19.42 -3.79
CA GLU A 323 -11.87 18.46 -4.82
C GLU A 323 -11.44 17.13 -4.20
N LEU A 324 -11.51 16.03 -4.95
CA LEU A 324 -10.88 14.77 -4.57
C LEU A 324 -9.35 14.89 -4.65
N LYS A 325 -8.66 14.37 -3.63
CA LYS A 325 -7.19 14.27 -3.65
C LYS A 325 -6.68 13.34 -4.72
N THR A 326 -5.44 13.57 -5.17
CA THR A 326 -4.79 12.78 -6.22
C THR A 326 -4.84 11.29 -5.96
N ASN A 327 -4.58 10.82 -4.72
CA ASN A 327 -4.54 9.39 -4.39
C ASN A 327 -5.85 8.64 -4.69
N HIS A 328 -7.00 9.33 -4.61
CA HIS A 328 -8.30 8.76 -4.93
C HIS A 328 -8.57 8.74 -6.44
N LEU A 329 -8.05 9.73 -7.19
CA LEU A 329 -8.07 9.74 -8.65
C LEU A 329 -7.12 8.66 -9.22
N ASP A 330 -5.90 8.59 -8.68
CA ASP A 330 -4.88 7.57 -8.95
C ASP A 330 -5.43 6.15 -8.77
N PHE A 331 -6.24 5.91 -7.73
CA PHE A 331 -6.89 4.62 -7.51
C PHE A 331 -7.85 4.26 -8.64
N VAL A 332 -8.67 5.22 -9.12
CA VAL A 332 -9.59 5.00 -10.24
C VAL A 332 -8.80 4.81 -11.55
N ALA A 333 -7.76 5.61 -11.79
CA ALA A 333 -6.86 5.46 -12.93
C ALA A 333 -6.14 4.10 -12.94
N ALA A 334 -5.70 3.62 -11.77
CA ALA A 334 -5.11 2.29 -11.61
C ALA A 334 -6.10 1.14 -11.86
N LEU A 335 -7.37 1.29 -11.44
CA LEU A 335 -8.44 0.35 -11.78
C LEU A 335 -8.78 0.37 -13.28
N ARG A 336 -8.72 1.53 -13.94
CA ARG A 336 -8.86 1.65 -15.40
C ARG A 336 -7.68 0.99 -16.13
N MET A 337 -6.46 1.17 -15.65
CA MET A 337 -5.27 0.47 -16.16
C MET A 337 -5.42 -1.06 -16.02
N ALA A 338 -5.90 -1.53 -14.87
CA ALA A 338 -6.25 -2.94 -14.69
C ALA A 338 -7.37 -3.40 -15.65
N GLY A 339 -8.39 -2.56 -15.90
CA GLY A 339 -9.43 -2.84 -16.89
C GLY A 339 -8.92 -2.92 -18.34
N ARG A 340 -7.89 -2.14 -18.68
CA ARG A 340 -7.23 -2.14 -20.00
C ARG A 340 -6.30 -3.35 -20.20
N ALA A 341 -5.58 -3.77 -19.15
CA ALA A 341 -4.67 -4.92 -19.17
C ALA A 341 -5.07 -6.03 -18.16
N PRO A 342 -6.28 -6.59 -18.24
CA PRO A 342 -6.89 -7.34 -17.13
C PRO A 342 -6.18 -8.65 -16.77
N TRP A 343 -5.51 -9.30 -17.72
CA TRP A 343 -4.96 -10.65 -17.51
C TRP A 343 -3.60 -10.66 -16.83
N ALA A 344 -2.68 -9.79 -17.25
CA ALA A 344 -1.28 -9.80 -16.81
C ALA A 344 -0.77 -8.42 -16.36
N GLY A 345 -1.62 -7.38 -16.43
CA GLY A 345 -1.25 -5.99 -16.16
C GLY A 345 -0.26 -5.42 -17.19
N VAL A 346 0.23 -4.21 -16.91
CA VAL A 346 1.27 -3.54 -17.71
C VAL A 346 2.70 -4.05 -17.41
N GLY A 347 2.83 -4.93 -16.41
CA GLY A 347 4.10 -5.42 -15.86
C GLY A 347 4.53 -4.67 -14.61
N SER A 348 5.26 -5.37 -13.72
CA SER A 348 5.92 -4.76 -12.57
C SER A 348 6.97 -3.73 -13.03
N GLY A 349 7.25 -2.71 -12.21
CA GLY A 349 8.15 -1.61 -12.57
C GLY A 349 7.61 -0.60 -13.59
N ARG A 350 6.38 -0.79 -14.11
CA ARG A 350 5.80 0.04 -15.19
C ARG A 350 4.58 0.87 -14.79
N TYR A 351 4.19 0.84 -13.52
CA TYR A 351 3.01 1.55 -13.02
C TYR A 351 3.04 3.05 -13.34
N GLN A 352 4.12 3.76 -12.96
CA GLN A 352 4.19 5.22 -13.12
C GLN A 352 4.22 5.64 -14.61
N GLN A 353 4.81 4.82 -15.50
CA GLN A 353 4.83 5.01 -16.96
C GLN A 353 3.46 4.88 -17.64
N CYS A 354 2.46 4.32 -16.93
CA CYS A 354 1.18 3.92 -17.51
C CYS A 354 -0.04 4.56 -16.81
N VAL A 355 0.06 4.90 -15.52
CA VAL A 355 -1.08 5.41 -14.73
C VAL A 355 -1.61 6.75 -15.26
N GLY A 356 -0.73 7.70 -15.63
CA GLY A 356 -1.13 9.00 -16.18
C GLY A 356 -2.00 8.88 -17.44
N ARG A 357 -1.70 7.89 -18.29
CA ARG A 357 -2.47 7.58 -19.51
C ARG A 357 -3.83 6.94 -19.25
N CYS A 358 -4.17 6.66 -17.98
CA CYS A 358 -5.42 6.02 -17.55
C CYS A 358 -6.32 6.94 -16.70
N TYR A 359 -5.95 8.23 -16.57
CA TYR A 359 -6.83 9.24 -15.97
C TYR A 359 -8.06 9.51 -16.85
N ASP A 360 -7.93 9.54 -18.18
CA ASP A 360 -9.01 9.84 -19.13
C ASP A 360 -9.81 11.10 -18.72
N ASP A 361 -11.13 10.97 -18.49
CA ASP A 361 -12.03 12.03 -18.03
C ASP A 361 -11.86 12.47 -16.56
N LEU A 362 -10.92 11.87 -15.81
CA LEU A 362 -10.56 12.37 -14.48
C LEU A 362 -9.64 13.59 -14.63
N PRO A 363 -9.81 14.65 -13.81
CA PRO A 363 -8.90 15.79 -13.84
C PRO A 363 -7.49 15.31 -13.53
N ASN A 364 -6.56 15.47 -14.47
CA ASN A 364 -5.15 15.17 -14.27
C ASN A 364 -4.62 16.16 -13.19
N PRO A 365 -4.05 15.68 -12.07
CA PRO A 365 -3.67 16.55 -10.96
C PRO A 365 -2.55 17.52 -11.36
N ILE A 366 -2.91 18.80 -11.47
CA ILE A 366 -2.01 19.91 -11.80
C ILE A 366 -0.88 20.09 -10.75
N PHE A 367 -1.04 19.51 -9.56
CA PHE A 367 -0.09 19.56 -8.45
C PHE A 367 -0.11 18.26 -7.64
N ASN A 368 1.06 17.78 -7.23
CA ASN A 368 1.20 16.58 -6.41
C ASN A 368 0.83 16.84 -4.94
N ASP A 369 -0.47 16.74 -4.61
CA ASP A 369 -1.04 17.01 -3.29
C ASP A 369 -0.99 15.82 -2.30
N ILE A 370 -0.37 14.70 -2.68
CA ILE A 370 -0.34 13.49 -1.87
C ILE A 370 0.94 13.34 -1.04
N ASP A 371 0.76 12.92 0.21
CA ASP A 371 1.83 12.40 1.05
C ASP A 371 2.60 11.31 0.29
N THR A 372 3.93 11.40 0.29
CA THR A 372 4.82 10.34 -0.20
C THR A 372 4.36 8.97 0.31
N ASP A 373 4.25 8.00 -0.60
CA ASP A 373 3.74 6.64 -0.40
C ASP A 373 2.19 6.47 -0.33
N THR A 374 1.40 7.51 -0.54
CA THR A 374 -0.08 7.44 -0.54
C THR A 374 -0.66 7.08 -1.91
N GLN A 375 -0.36 5.87 -2.40
CA GLN A 375 -0.93 5.34 -3.64
C GLN A 375 -1.55 3.95 -3.39
N ALA A 376 -2.79 3.74 -3.81
CA ALA A 376 -3.58 2.56 -3.45
C ALA A 376 -2.97 1.23 -3.96
N GLY A 377 -2.41 0.44 -3.04
CA GLY A 377 -1.71 -0.83 -3.34
C GLY A 377 -2.54 -1.86 -4.10
N TRP A 378 -3.87 -1.93 -3.90
CA TRP A 378 -4.74 -2.80 -4.70
C TRP A 378 -4.85 -2.37 -6.15
N GLY A 379 -4.90 -1.06 -6.41
CA GLY A 379 -4.88 -0.50 -7.77
C GLY A 379 -3.54 -0.77 -8.44
N ILE A 380 -2.43 -0.49 -7.75
CA ILE A 380 -1.07 -0.78 -8.22
C ILE A 380 -0.91 -2.26 -8.59
N LEU A 381 -1.29 -3.17 -7.69
CA LEU A 381 -1.17 -4.61 -7.93
C LEU A 381 -2.04 -5.07 -9.10
N ALA A 382 -3.32 -4.68 -9.15
CA ALA A 382 -4.21 -5.06 -10.25
C ALA A 382 -3.74 -4.51 -11.61
N GLY A 383 -3.24 -3.27 -11.65
CA GLY A 383 -2.72 -2.66 -12.86
C GLY A 383 -1.38 -3.24 -13.33
N THR A 384 -0.51 -3.70 -12.42
CA THR A 384 0.83 -4.22 -12.77
C THR A 384 0.85 -5.71 -13.09
N VAL A 385 0.09 -6.55 -12.36
CA VAL A 385 0.11 -8.01 -12.53
C VAL A 385 -1.23 -8.62 -12.97
N GLY A 386 -2.22 -7.78 -13.25
CA GLY A 386 -3.55 -8.19 -13.70
C GLY A 386 -4.51 -8.53 -12.56
N ILE A 387 -5.80 -8.47 -12.87
CA ILE A 387 -6.91 -8.69 -11.94
C ILE A 387 -6.88 -10.11 -11.34
N PRO A 388 -6.69 -11.21 -12.09
CA PRO A 388 -6.66 -12.56 -11.52
C PRO A 388 -5.55 -12.74 -10.47
N THR A 389 -4.38 -12.17 -10.73
CA THR A 389 -3.22 -12.24 -9.83
C THR A 389 -3.43 -11.40 -8.56
N ALA A 390 -3.98 -10.20 -8.70
CA ALA A 390 -4.31 -9.34 -7.57
C ALA A 390 -5.42 -9.96 -6.68
N VAL A 391 -6.44 -10.58 -7.29
CA VAL A 391 -7.48 -11.32 -6.58
C VAL A 391 -6.91 -12.55 -5.86
N LEU A 392 -5.98 -13.28 -6.50
CA LEU A 392 -5.29 -14.41 -5.85
C LEU A 392 -4.47 -13.96 -4.63
N PHE A 393 -3.80 -12.81 -4.70
CA PHE A 393 -3.08 -12.22 -3.57
C PHE A 393 -4.03 -11.73 -2.47
N PHE A 394 -5.15 -11.10 -2.83
CA PHE A 394 -6.22 -10.76 -1.87
C PHE A 394 -6.75 -12.01 -1.15
N LEU A 395 -7.04 -13.09 -1.88
CA LEU A 395 -7.51 -14.35 -1.32
C LEU A 395 -6.45 -14.99 -0.39
N LEU A 396 -5.16 -14.88 -0.68
CA LEU A 396 -4.10 -15.29 0.23
C LEU A 396 -4.20 -14.57 1.58
N LEU A 397 -4.29 -13.24 1.59
CA LEU A 397 -4.38 -12.47 2.83
C LEU A 397 -5.69 -12.75 3.57
N ALA A 398 -6.82 -12.77 2.86
CA ALA A 398 -8.16 -12.94 3.43
C ALA A 398 -8.38 -14.35 4.01
N ILE A 399 -7.93 -15.40 3.30
CA ILE A 399 -7.99 -16.78 3.79
C ILE A 399 -7.10 -16.91 5.03
N ALA A 400 -5.85 -16.41 4.99
CA ALA A 400 -4.97 -16.45 6.15
C ALA A 400 -5.56 -15.73 7.37
N ALA A 401 -6.18 -14.56 7.19
CA ALA A 401 -6.86 -13.84 8.28
C ALA A 401 -8.05 -14.65 8.86
N GLY A 402 -8.91 -15.19 8.01
CA GLY A 402 -10.05 -16.02 8.44
C GLY A 402 -9.62 -17.31 9.16
N ASP A 403 -8.55 -17.95 8.68
CA ASP A 403 -7.98 -19.15 9.29
C ASP A 403 -7.29 -18.82 10.63
N GLY A 404 -6.66 -17.65 10.76
CA GLY A 404 -6.14 -17.13 12.03
C GLY A 404 -7.23 -16.90 13.09
N LEU A 405 -8.35 -16.28 12.71
CA LEU A 405 -9.53 -16.14 13.58
C LEU A 405 -10.10 -17.51 13.99
N ARG A 406 -10.24 -18.43 13.03
CA ARG A 406 -10.71 -19.80 13.26
C ARG A 406 -9.80 -20.56 14.22
N ARG A 407 -8.47 -20.41 14.10
CA ARG A 407 -7.47 -21.00 15.02
C ARG A 407 -7.51 -20.36 16.40
N TYR A 408 -7.75 -19.05 16.50
CA TYR A 408 -7.94 -18.38 17.78
C TYR A 408 -9.12 -18.99 18.54
N TYR A 409 -10.29 -19.10 17.90
CA TYR A 409 -11.51 -19.65 18.50
C TYR A 409 -11.40 -21.14 18.85
N LYS A 410 -10.75 -21.96 18.01
CA LYS A 410 -10.55 -23.39 18.28
C LYS A 410 -9.51 -23.67 19.38
N SER A 411 -8.65 -22.72 19.69
CA SER A 411 -7.62 -22.91 20.71
C SER A 411 -8.22 -22.89 22.12
N LYS A 412 -8.14 -24.02 22.85
CA LYS A 412 -8.50 -24.11 24.27
C LYS A 412 -7.81 -23.06 25.16
N GLN A 413 -6.71 -22.47 24.71
CA GLN A 413 -5.96 -21.44 25.43
C GLN A 413 -6.07 -20.02 24.83
N GLY A 414 -6.65 -19.86 23.64
CA GLY A 414 -6.66 -18.62 22.85
C GLY A 414 -5.28 -18.34 22.24
N ASN A 415 -5.12 -18.59 20.93
CA ASN A 415 -3.84 -18.37 20.26
C ASN A 415 -3.65 -16.89 19.88
N GLY A 416 -3.04 -16.11 20.79
CA GLY A 416 -2.83 -14.66 20.60
C GLY A 416 -2.05 -14.29 19.34
N LEU A 417 -1.14 -15.16 18.86
CA LEU A 417 -0.39 -14.93 17.60
C LEU A 417 -1.31 -15.08 16.39
N ALA A 418 -2.21 -16.06 16.39
CA ALA A 418 -3.18 -16.25 15.32
C ALA A 418 -4.18 -15.07 15.24
N LEU A 419 -4.60 -14.53 16.38
CA LEU A 419 -5.43 -13.33 16.44
C LEU A 419 -4.65 -12.09 15.97
N GLY A 420 -3.45 -11.84 16.50
CA GLY A 420 -2.62 -10.70 16.08
C GLY A 420 -2.27 -10.75 14.59
N GLY A 421 -1.95 -11.93 14.06
CA GLY A 421 -1.78 -12.17 12.64
C GLY A 421 -3.02 -11.79 11.83
N ALA A 422 -4.20 -12.29 12.23
CA ALA A 422 -5.46 -11.99 11.53
C ALA A 422 -5.83 -10.50 11.57
N LEU A 423 -5.66 -9.82 12.71
CA LEU A 423 -5.94 -8.38 12.84
C LEU A 423 -4.98 -7.54 11.99
N SER A 424 -3.69 -7.89 12.00
CA SER A 424 -2.67 -7.21 11.19
C SER A 424 -2.90 -7.42 9.69
N LEU A 425 -3.29 -8.63 9.27
CA LEU A 425 -3.72 -8.90 7.89
C LEU A 425 -4.95 -8.09 7.51
N THR A 426 -5.94 -7.93 8.39
CA THR A 426 -7.09 -7.05 8.14
C THR A 426 -6.64 -5.60 7.93
N VAL A 427 -5.71 -5.09 8.76
CA VAL A 427 -5.12 -3.74 8.57
C VAL A 427 -4.39 -3.62 7.23
N PHE A 428 -3.66 -4.63 6.77
CA PHE A 428 -3.06 -4.62 5.43
C PHE A 428 -4.09 -4.64 4.32
N ILE A 429 -5.10 -5.53 4.40
CA ILE A 429 -6.13 -5.66 3.37
C ILE A 429 -6.89 -4.35 3.19
N THR A 430 -7.27 -3.68 4.29
CA THR A 430 -7.94 -2.37 4.20
C THR A 430 -6.96 -1.24 3.89
N GLY A 431 -5.76 -1.22 4.47
CA GLY A 431 -4.76 -0.19 4.21
C GLY A 431 -4.25 -0.16 2.78
N MET A 432 -4.29 -1.29 2.07
CA MET A 432 -3.99 -1.39 0.63
C MET A 432 -4.98 -0.65 -0.29
N THR A 433 -6.10 -0.11 0.23
CA THR A 433 -6.91 0.86 -0.53
C THR A 433 -6.36 2.29 -0.47
N VAL A 434 -5.38 2.56 0.41
CA VAL A 434 -4.78 3.89 0.66
C VAL A 434 -3.33 3.95 0.21
N SER A 435 -2.55 2.91 0.49
CA SER A 435 -1.10 2.88 0.30
C SER A 435 -0.61 1.47 -0.01
N ASP A 436 0.46 1.34 -0.79
CA ASP A 436 1.10 0.06 -1.05
C ASP A 436 2.12 -0.32 0.05
N PRO A 437 1.89 -1.35 0.88
CA PRO A 437 2.87 -1.83 1.85
C PRO A 437 4.02 -2.61 1.19
N LEU A 438 3.85 -3.08 -0.05
CA LEU A 438 4.74 -4.06 -0.69
C LEU A 438 6.03 -3.39 -1.19
N THR A 439 5.91 -2.32 -1.99
CA THR A 439 7.07 -1.51 -2.43
C THR A 439 7.68 -0.67 -1.31
N ARG A 440 6.94 -0.43 -0.22
CA ARG A 440 7.33 0.45 0.90
C ARG A 440 7.89 -0.32 2.11
N GLY A 441 8.48 -1.50 1.88
CA GLY A 441 9.27 -2.24 2.86
C GLY A 441 8.47 -2.95 3.97
N LEU A 442 7.14 -2.83 3.99
CA LEU A 442 6.28 -3.49 4.96
C LEU A 442 5.96 -4.95 4.59
N GLY A 443 6.32 -5.41 3.39
CA GLY A 443 6.12 -6.81 2.95
C GLY A 443 6.73 -7.85 3.90
N TRP A 444 7.85 -7.53 4.57
CA TRP A 444 8.40 -8.35 5.65
C TRP A 444 7.45 -8.51 6.84
N PHE A 445 6.70 -7.45 7.18
CA PHE A 445 5.68 -7.48 8.24
C PHE A 445 4.41 -8.21 7.78
N VAL A 446 4.03 -8.10 6.50
CA VAL A 446 2.97 -8.94 5.91
C VAL A 446 3.35 -10.42 6.02
N ALA A 447 4.63 -10.78 5.79
CA ALA A 447 5.11 -12.15 6.00
C ALA A 447 5.03 -12.61 7.47
N LEU A 448 5.33 -11.75 8.45
CA LEU A 448 5.08 -12.06 9.87
C LEU A 448 3.59 -12.30 10.15
N ALA A 449 2.72 -11.43 9.66
CA ALA A 449 1.27 -11.50 9.89
C ALA A 449 0.68 -12.77 9.25
N LEU A 450 1.06 -13.07 8.01
CA LEU A 450 0.74 -14.32 7.30
C LEU A 450 1.22 -15.55 8.05
N ALA A 451 2.49 -15.60 8.48
CA ALA A 451 3.03 -16.73 9.23
C ALA A 451 2.27 -16.93 10.55
N SER A 452 2.02 -15.84 11.30
CA SER A 452 1.33 -15.88 12.59
C SER A 452 -0.12 -16.36 12.49
N ALA A 453 -0.83 -15.97 11.42
CA ALA A 453 -2.21 -16.39 11.18
C ALA A 453 -2.31 -17.82 10.58
N SER A 454 -1.34 -18.20 9.74
CA SER A 454 -1.38 -19.44 8.95
C SER A 454 -0.75 -20.65 9.65
N LEU A 455 0.13 -20.44 10.65
CA LEU A 455 0.83 -21.54 11.33
C LEU A 455 -0.17 -22.49 12.02
N PRO A 456 -0.15 -23.80 11.72
CA PRO A 456 -1.03 -24.78 12.35
C PRO A 456 -0.82 -24.83 13.88
N ASN A 457 -1.89 -25.04 14.63
CA ASN A 457 -1.76 -25.36 16.05
C ASN A 457 -1.13 -26.76 16.22
N ARG A 458 -0.38 -27.04 17.30
CA ARG A 458 0.18 -28.38 17.59
C ARG A 458 -0.86 -29.54 17.64
N TRP A 459 -2.14 -29.20 17.76
CA TRP A 459 -3.29 -30.14 17.77
C TRP A 459 -4.00 -30.24 16.41
N GLU A 460 -3.67 -29.39 15.44
CA GLU A 460 -4.07 -29.59 14.05
C GLU A 460 -3.10 -30.58 13.43
N ASP A 461 -3.65 -31.58 12.74
CA ASP A 461 -2.92 -32.73 12.23
C ASP A 461 -1.79 -32.28 11.28
N LEU A 462 -0.53 -32.32 11.75
CA LEU A 462 0.67 -31.92 10.99
C LEU A 462 0.80 -32.67 9.65
N ARG A 463 0.09 -33.80 9.50
CA ARG A 463 -0.09 -34.53 8.24
C ARG A 463 -0.70 -33.71 7.10
N ARG A 464 -1.47 -32.65 7.41
CA ARG A 464 -2.08 -31.73 6.44
C ARG A 464 -1.29 -30.43 6.27
N ALA A 465 -0.30 -30.18 7.12
CA ALA A 465 0.53 -28.98 7.04
C ALA A 465 1.52 -29.10 5.89
N THR A 466 1.63 -28.05 5.07
CA THR A 466 2.64 -27.98 4.02
C THR A 466 4.01 -27.70 4.65
N LEU A 467 4.80 -28.76 4.85
CA LEU A 467 6.11 -28.70 5.49
C LEU A 467 7.23 -28.79 4.44
N PHE A 468 7.99 -27.70 4.28
CA PHE A 468 9.09 -27.61 3.34
C PHE A 468 10.38 -28.16 3.96
N SER A 469 11.04 -29.08 3.24
CA SER A 469 12.42 -29.49 3.52
C SER A 469 13.41 -28.59 2.79
N TRP A 470 14.71 -28.64 3.11
CA TRP A 470 15.73 -27.87 2.37
C TRP A 470 15.69 -28.12 0.86
N LYS A 471 15.37 -29.36 0.42
CA LYS A 471 15.19 -29.70 -0.99
C LYS A 471 13.97 -29.01 -1.60
N SER A 472 12.87 -28.93 -0.84
CA SER A 472 11.64 -28.25 -1.24
C SER A 472 11.87 -26.75 -1.37
N VAL A 473 12.56 -26.13 -0.40
CA VAL A 473 12.95 -24.71 -0.45
C VAL A 473 13.82 -24.44 -1.66
N LEU A 474 14.86 -25.25 -1.90
CA LEU A 474 15.76 -25.08 -3.04
C LEU A 474 15.02 -25.27 -4.38
N ALA A 475 14.20 -26.31 -4.51
CA ALA A 475 13.44 -26.56 -5.75
C ALA A 475 12.44 -25.43 -6.05
N SER A 476 11.69 -24.95 -5.04
CA SER A 476 10.76 -23.83 -5.20
C SER A 476 11.50 -22.52 -5.51
N GLY A 477 12.61 -22.24 -4.84
CA GLY A 477 13.45 -21.06 -5.11
C GLY A 477 14.06 -21.06 -6.51
N VAL A 478 14.56 -22.22 -6.97
CA VAL A 478 15.05 -22.39 -8.35
C VAL A 478 13.90 -22.24 -9.37
N ALA A 479 12.72 -22.81 -9.11
CA ALA A 479 11.57 -22.67 -10.00
C ALA A 479 11.15 -21.20 -10.16
N LEU A 480 11.01 -20.45 -9.06
CA LEU A 480 10.74 -19.01 -9.10
C LEU A 480 11.87 -18.23 -9.81
N GLY A 481 13.13 -18.57 -9.51
CA GLY A 481 14.30 -17.96 -10.15
C GLY A 481 14.36 -18.16 -11.66
N LEU A 482 13.94 -19.33 -12.17
CA LEU A 482 13.86 -19.61 -13.61
C LEU A 482 12.75 -18.78 -14.29
N ILE A 483 11.59 -18.60 -13.65
CA ILE A 483 10.51 -17.73 -14.17
C ILE A 483 11.01 -16.27 -14.21
N LEU A 484 11.67 -15.80 -13.15
CA LEU A 484 12.28 -14.46 -13.10
C LEU A 484 13.36 -14.26 -14.17
N ALA A 485 14.23 -15.25 -14.38
CA ALA A 485 15.25 -15.21 -15.41
C ALA A 485 14.65 -15.13 -16.82
N ALA A 486 13.57 -15.88 -17.09
CA ALA A 486 12.83 -15.75 -18.34
C ALA A 486 12.27 -14.33 -18.53
N GLY A 487 11.64 -13.76 -17.49
CA GLY A 487 11.12 -12.38 -17.51
C GLY A 487 12.20 -11.32 -17.73
N ALA A 488 13.40 -11.53 -17.18
CA ALA A 488 14.53 -10.61 -17.31
C ALA A 488 15.16 -10.61 -18.71
N VAL A 489 15.14 -11.75 -19.42
CA VAL A 489 15.75 -11.92 -20.76
C VAL A 489 14.80 -11.52 -21.89
N ILE A 490 13.48 -11.56 -21.68
CA ILE A 490 12.51 -11.13 -22.68
C ILE A 490 12.64 -9.62 -22.97
N LYS A 491 12.78 -9.23 -24.25
CA LYS A 491 12.73 -7.82 -24.65
C LYS A 491 11.40 -7.21 -24.16
N PRO A 492 11.43 -6.11 -23.39
CA PRO A 492 10.22 -5.48 -22.89
C PRO A 492 9.31 -5.03 -24.05
N VAL A 493 7.99 -5.08 -23.83
CA VAL A 493 7.01 -4.50 -24.77
C VAL A 493 7.14 -2.97 -24.75
N GLU A 494 7.25 -2.34 -25.91
CA GLU A 494 7.53 -0.90 -26.02
C GLU A 494 6.41 -0.04 -25.43
N ASP A 495 5.15 -0.33 -25.75
CA ASP A 495 3.99 0.21 -25.03
C ASP A 495 3.04 -0.92 -24.57
N PRO A 496 2.91 -1.19 -23.26
CA PRO A 496 2.02 -2.23 -22.74
C PRO A 496 0.52 -1.89 -22.85
N LEU A 497 0.16 -0.66 -23.23
CA LEU A 497 -1.22 -0.24 -23.47
C LEU A 497 -1.56 -0.09 -24.97
N ALA A 498 -0.59 -0.21 -25.87
CA ALA A 498 -0.82 -0.10 -27.31
C ALA A 498 -1.71 -1.24 -27.83
N GLY A 499 -2.79 -0.88 -28.52
CA GLY A 499 -3.76 -1.82 -29.09
C GLY A 499 -4.99 -2.09 -28.21
N VAL A 500 -5.03 -1.58 -26.97
CA VAL A 500 -6.29 -1.54 -26.19
C VAL A 500 -7.14 -0.39 -26.72
N ARG A 501 -8.19 -0.69 -27.47
CA ARG A 501 -9.06 0.33 -28.09
C ARG A 501 -9.64 1.30 -27.04
N LYS A 502 -9.83 2.57 -27.42
CA LYS A 502 -10.66 3.57 -26.72
C LYS A 502 -12.17 3.20 -26.64
N ASP A 503 -12.56 1.98 -26.99
CA ASP A 503 -13.95 1.62 -27.25
C ASP A 503 -14.72 1.24 -25.96
N ARG A 504 -15.71 2.07 -25.63
CA ARG A 504 -16.84 1.80 -24.72
C ARG A 504 -16.57 1.76 -23.21
N MET A 505 -16.24 2.92 -22.65
CA MET A 505 -17.10 3.54 -21.63
C MET A 505 -17.01 5.06 -21.75
N ALA A 506 -18.15 5.74 -21.68
CA ALA A 506 -18.29 7.20 -21.82
C ALA A 506 -17.85 7.83 -23.16
N SER A 507 -18.39 7.35 -24.29
CA SER A 507 -18.82 8.30 -25.33
C SER A 507 -20.05 9.08 -24.83
N SER A 508 -19.83 9.88 -23.79
CA SER A 508 -20.72 10.96 -23.38
C SER A 508 -20.08 12.27 -23.82
N THR A 509 -19.75 12.37 -25.11
CA THR A 509 -19.88 13.64 -25.83
C THR A 509 -21.29 14.10 -25.53
N ARG A 510 -21.40 15.07 -24.63
CA ARG A 510 -22.66 15.70 -24.27
C ARG A 510 -23.15 16.35 -25.55
N GLN A 511 -24.09 15.71 -26.26
CA GLN A 511 -24.71 16.33 -27.43
C GLN A 511 -25.14 17.74 -27.01
N PRO A 512 -24.82 18.79 -27.80
CA PRO A 512 -25.34 20.12 -27.52
C PRO A 512 -26.84 19.97 -27.42
N ARG A 513 -27.37 20.41 -26.27
CA ARG A 513 -28.76 20.21 -25.89
C ARG A 513 -29.61 20.87 -26.96
N SER A 514 -30.30 20.08 -27.79
CA SER A 514 -31.08 20.58 -28.92
C SER A 514 -32.04 21.66 -28.43
N GLU A 515 -32.01 22.82 -29.08
CA GLU A 515 -32.88 23.95 -28.75
C GLU A 515 -34.34 23.52 -28.89
N GLY A 516 -35.03 23.40 -27.75
CA GLY A 516 -36.36 22.80 -27.70
C GLY A 516 -36.76 22.36 -26.30
N ASP A 517 -36.80 23.30 -25.36
CA ASP A 517 -37.76 23.39 -24.23
C ASP A 517 -37.21 24.29 -23.11
N ALA A 518 -37.27 25.60 -23.34
CA ALA A 518 -37.15 26.62 -22.31
C ALA A 518 -38.02 27.83 -22.68
N ALA A 519 -39.32 27.75 -22.37
CA ALA A 519 -40.22 28.87 -22.56
C ALA A 519 -39.90 30.01 -21.58
N ALA A 520 -39.92 31.24 -22.11
CA ALA A 520 -40.01 32.50 -21.38
C ALA A 520 -38.88 32.86 -20.38
N THR A 521 -37.81 33.49 -20.88
CA THR A 521 -37.24 34.68 -20.22
C THR A 521 -36.71 35.68 -21.26
N THR A 522 -36.82 36.98 -20.96
CA THR A 522 -36.60 38.14 -21.84
C THR A 522 -35.19 38.22 -22.44
N PRO A 523 -35.01 38.65 -23.72
CA PRO A 523 -33.68 38.75 -24.33
C PRO A 523 -32.87 39.93 -23.78
N GLY A 524 -31.84 39.63 -22.99
CA GLY A 524 -30.67 40.49 -22.77
C GLY A 524 -29.54 40.02 -23.68
N ALA A 525 -28.89 40.96 -24.38
CA ALA A 525 -27.89 40.61 -25.39
C ALA A 525 -26.61 40.03 -24.76
N ALA A 526 -26.41 38.72 -24.91
CA ALA A 526 -25.11 38.07 -24.86
C ALA A 526 -24.94 37.34 -26.20
N VAL A 527 -24.06 37.86 -27.06
CA VAL A 527 -23.58 37.09 -28.21
C VAL A 527 -22.79 35.93 -27.64
N ALA A 528 -23.18 34.69 -27.96
CA ALA A 528 -22.35 33.55 -27.64
C ALA A 528 -21.03 33.71 -28.39
N ALA A 529 -19.96 34.03 -27.65
CA ALA A 529 -18.62 33.94 -28.20
C ALA A 529 -18.38 32.50 -28.64
N ALA A 530 -17.86 32.30 -29.84
CA ALA A 530 -17.41 30.98 -30.24
C ALA A 530 -16.33 30.50 -29.27
N ASP A 531 -16.30 29.21 -28.99
CA ASP A 531 -15.24 28.61 -28.18
C ASP A 531 -13.92 28.81 -28.92
N PHE A 532 -13.04 29.64 -28.36
CA PHE A 532 -11.69 29.85 -28.86
C PHE A 532 -10.87 28.64 -28.45
N PHE A 533 -10.29 27.98 -29.43
CA PHE A 533 -9.49 26.77 -29.26
C PHE A 533 -8.27 26.92 -30.16
N LYS A 534 -7.08 26.99 -29.56
CA LYS A 534 -5.84 27.21 -30.30
C LYS A 534 -4.74 26.25 -29.86
N VAL A 535 -4.34 25.35 -30.75
CA VAL A 535 -3.21 24.44 -30.56
C VAL A 535 -1.95 25.01 -31.21
N ILE A 536 -0.82 24.88 -30.51
CA ILE A 536 0.52 25.28 -30.99
C ILE A 536 1.48 24.13 -30.71
N ASP A 537 2.18 23.64 -31.73
CA ASP A 537 3.12 22.53 -31.57
C ASP A 537 4.56 23.02 -31.33
N ALA A 538 5.39 22.18 -30.70
CA ALA A 538 6.83 22.36 -30.55
C ALA A 538 7.57 22.53 -31.89
N GLY A 539 6.95 22.09 -32.99
CA GLY A 539 7.37 22.39 -34.35
C GLY A 539 7.44 23.89 -34.64
N ASP A 540 6.49 24.68 -34.13
CA ASP A 540 6.19 26.06 -34.57
C ASP A 540 6.99 27.16 -33.85
N VAL A 541 7.89 26.76 -32.93
CA VAL A 541 8.81 27.64 -32.19
C VAL A 541 9.55 28.62 -33.11
N LYS A 542 9.49 29.92 -32.77
CA LYS A 542 10.09 31.02 -33.55
C LYS A 542 11.53 31.31 -33.17
N THR A 543 11.82 31.30 -31.88
CA THR A 543 13.15 31.56 -31.31
C THR A 543 13.38 30.58 -30.17
N MET A 544 14.58 30.01 -30.09
CA MET A 544 14.94 29.02 -29.07
C MET A 544 16.39 29.24 -28.63
N THR A 545 16.66 29.15 -27.33
CA THR A 545 18.02 29.23 -26.77
C THR A 545 18.39 27.96 -25.99
N PRO A 546 19.68 27.54 -26.01
CA PRO A 546 20.15 26.40 -25.21
C PRO A 546 19.84 26.59 -23.71
N PRO A 547 19.59 25.51 -22.94
CA PRO A 547 19.79 24.11 -23.31
C PRO A 547 18.58 23.43 -24.02
N PHE A 548 17.58 24.16 -24.51
CA PHE A 548 16.54 23.55 -25.35
C PHE A 548 17.12 22.98 -26.65
N GLU A 549 16.79 21.73 -26.93
CA GLU A 549 17.07 20.98 -28.15
C GLU A 549 15.74 20.61 -28.82
N LYS A 550 15.62 20.77 -30.15
CA LYS A 550 14.50 20.18 -30.90
C LYS A 550 14.84 18.73 -31.25
N ILE A 551 13.94 17.80 -30.93
CA ILE A 551 14.11 16.36 -31.12
C ILE A 551 12.93 15.74 -31.85
N THR A 552 13.13 14.54 -32.40
CA THR A 552 12.07 13.70 -32.95
C THR A 552 11.61 12.70 -31.88
N ASP A 553 10.32 12.70 -31.55
CA ASP A 553 9.69 11.76 -30.63
C ASP A 553 8.44 11.16 -31.29
N SER A 554 8.24 9.85 -31.20
CA SER A 554 7.13 9.16 -31.90
C SER A 554 5.76 9.30 -31.22
N GLN A 555 5.72 9.84 -30.00
CA GLN A 555 4.50 10.09 -29.21
C GLN A 555 4.17 11.59 -29.08
N ALA A 556 5.00 12.45 -29.67
CA ALA A 556 4.80 13.88 -29.82
C ALA A 556 3.95 14.21 -31.07
N ALA A 557 3.19 15.30 -31.00
CA ALA A 557 2.48 15.88 -32.13
C ALA A 557 3.47 16.26 -33.25
N LYS A 558 3.06 15.98 -34.49
CA LYS A 558 3.92 16.16 -35.69
C LYS A 558 5.34 15.54 -35.52
N GLN A 559 5.46 14.52 -34.66
CA GLN A 559 6.70 13.84 -34.26
C GLN A 559 7.83 14.76 -33.77
N THR A 560 7.51 15.95 -33.24
CA THR A 560 8.51 16.96 -32.88
C THR A 560 8.31 17.41 -31.45
N ALA A 561 9.35 17.33 -30.62
CA ALA A 561 9.34 17.85 -29.25
C ALA A 561 10.52 18.82 -29.01
N LEU A 562 10.39 19.71 -28.03
CA LEU A 562 11.52 20.42 -27.44
C LEU A 562 11.95 19.70 -26.16
N ARG A 563 13.26 19.59 -25.91
CA ARG A 563 13.82 18.89 -24.74
C ARG A 563 14.91 19.72 -24.07
N ILE A 564 14.97 19.68 -22.75
CA ILE A 564 16.19 19.95 -21.97
C ILE A 564 16.66 18.61 -21.40
N LEU A 565 17.81 18.11 -21.85
CA LEU A 565 18.33 16.82 -21.40
C LEU A 565 18.78 16.88 -19.92
N ASP A 566 18.54 15.83 -19.15
CA ASP A 566 19.02 15.68 -17.77
C ASP A 566 20.52 16.03 -17.61
N GLY A 567 20.84 16.77 -16.55
CA GLY A 567 22.19 17.28 -16.26
C GLY A 567 22.67 18.42 -17.16
N LYS A 568 21.80 19.06 -17.97
CA LYS A 568 22.15 20.26 -18.78
C LYS A 568 21.97 21.59 -18.05
N GLY A 569 21.43 21.58 -16.84
CA GLY A 569 21.55 22.68 -15.89
C GLY A 569 20.28 23.52 -15.72
N VAL A 570 20.09 23.92 -14.47
CA VAL A 570 19.04 24.83 -14.00
C VAL A 570 19.54 26.28 -14.01
N PRO A 571 18.65 27.29 -14.08
CA PRO A 571 19.03 28.69 -13.86
C PRO A 571 19.70 28.91 -12.49
N PRO A 572 20.53 29.96 -12.32
CA PRO A 572 21.09 30.32 -11.01
C PRO A 572 19.97 30.54 -9.96
N PRO A 573 20.12 30.05 -8.72
CA PRO A 573 19.04 30.00 -7.74
C PRO A 573 18.59 31.38 -7.22
N ASP A 574 19.34 32.44 -7.54
CA ASP A 574 19.07 33.84 -7.22
C ASP A 574 18.51 34.65 -8.39
N LYS A 575 18.23 34.01 -9.54
CA LYS A 575 17.75 34.66 -10.77
C LYS A 575 16.42 34.11 -11.26
N GLU A 576 15.58 35.01 -11.78
CA GLU A 576 14.36 34.65 -12.50
C GLU A 576 14.70 33.88 -13.80
N PRO A 577 13.93 32.84 -14.17
CA PRO A 577 14.02 32.19 -15.47
C PRO A 577 13.95 33.19 -16.63
N SER A 578 14.82 33.02 -17.61
CA SER A 578 14.93 33.92 -18.78
C SER A 578 15.56 33.21 -19.98
N MET A 579 15.46 33.82 -21.16
CA MET A 579 16.07 33.31 -22.40
C MET A 579 17.60 33.11 -22.30
N GLU A 580 18.29 33.76 -21.36
CA GLU A 580 19.73 33.55 -21.08
C GLU A 580 20.03 32.12 -20.59
N TYR A 581 19.08 31.51 -19.86
CA TYR A 581 19.22 30.17 -19.26
C TYR A 581 18.47 29.09 -20.03
N GLY A 582 17.93 29.44 -21.20
CA GLY A 582 17.14 28.58 -22.07
C GLY A 582 15.68 28.99 -22.11
N GLY A 583 15.16 29.14 -23.32
CA GLY A 583 13.75 29.35 -23.56
C GLY A 583 13.34 29.08 -25.00
N ALA A 584 12.03 29.04 -25.24
CA ALA A 584 11.40 28.83 -26.53
C ALA A 584 10.20 29.78 -26.68
N VAL A 585 10.21 30.60 -27.74
CA VAL A 585 9.18 31.62 -28.01
C VAL A 585 8.24 31.14 -29.11
N PHE A 586 6.94 31.25 -28.84
CA PHE A 586 5.84 30.95 -29.73
C PHE A 586 4.99 32.20 -29.96
N GLU A 587 4.35 32.29 -31.12
CA GLU A 587 3.50 33.40 -31.54
C GLU A 587 2.12 32.86 -31.91
N PHE A 588 1.06 33.58 -31.54
CA PHE A 588 -0.32 33.27 -31.89
C PHE A 588 -1.16 34.53 -32.02
N GLU A 589 -2.35 34.40 -32.59
CA GLU A 589 -3.32 35.49 -32.76
C GLU A 589 -4.63 35.15 -32.06
N VAL A 590 -5.20 36.16 -31.42
CA VAL A 590 -6.48 36.13 -30.70
C VAL A 590 -7.45 37.06 -31.43
N PRO A 591 -8.62 36.57 -31.89
CA PRO A 591 -9.52 37.35 -32.75
C PRO A 591 -10.32 38.43 -32.00
N THR A 592 -10.54 38.24 -30.71
CA THR A 592 -11.33 39.11 -29.82
C THR A 592 -10.81 39.00 -28.40
N ASP A 593 -10.87 40.07 -27.62
CA ASP A 593 -10.57 40.07 -26.18
C ASP A 593 -11.22 38.86 -25.48
N LEU A 594 -10.42 38.06 -24.77
CA LEU A 594 -10.89 36.82 -24.14
C LEU A 594 -10.18 36.50 -22.82
N GLU A 595 -10.87 35.74 -21.98
CA GLU A 595 -10.33 35.12 -20.77
C GLU A 595 -10.10 33.63 -21.06
N CYS A 596 -8.89 33.12 -20.83
CA CYS A 596 -8.50 31.76 -21.19
C CYS A 596 -7.59 31.06 -20.18
N LYS A 597 -7.59 29.73 -20.29
CA LYS A 597 -6.55 28.85 -19.74
C LYS A 597 -5.49 28.57 -20.80
N ILE A 598 -4.26 28.32 -20.34
CA ILE A 598 -3.16 27.79 -21.15
C ILE A 598 -2.80 26.42 -20.57
N TRP A 599 -2.73 25.41 -21.43
CA TRP A 599 -2.32 24.06 -21.11
C TRP A 599 -1.01 23.72 -21.83
N LEU A 600 -0.14 22.94 -21.20
CA LEU A 600 1.09 22.42 -21.80
C LEU A 600 1.06 20.88 -21.81
N ARG A 601 1.42 20.28 -22.95
CA ARG A 601 1.70 18.84 -23.08
C ARG A 601 3.18 18.62 -22.88
N VAL A 602 3.52 17.88 -21.84
CA VAL A 602 4.86 17.79 -21.28
C VAL A 602 5.21 16.36 -20.89
N TRP A 603 6.51 16.11 -20.73
CA TRP A 603 7.09 14.85 -20.27
C TRP A 603 8.26 15.15 -19.36
N TRP A 604 8.28 14.52 -18.19
CA TRP A 604 9.33 14.67 -17.17
C TRP A 604 10.12 13.37 -17.03
N ASP A 605 11.45 13.42 -17.02
CA ASP A 605 12.29 12.23 -16.82
C ASP A 605 12.28 11.75 -15.36
N GLY A 606 12.00 12.64 -14.39
CA GLY A 606 11.87 12.25 -12.98
C GLY A 606 11.55 13.40 -12.02
N SER A 607 11.42 13.08 -10.73
CA SER A 607 11.00 14.02 -9.67
C SER A 607 12.00 15.12 -9.29
N CYS A 608 13.10 15.25 -10.03
CA CYS A 608 14.09 16.33 -9.86
C CYS A 608 13.96 17.39 -10.97
N GLY A 609 13.18 17.10 -12.02
CA GLY A 609 12.98 17.94 -13.18
C GLY A 609 11.59 17.71 -13.75
N ASN A 610 10.63 18.43 -13.18
CA ASN A 610 9.20 18.29 -13.46
C ASN A 610 8.47 19.63 -13.52
N THR A 611 9.19 20.71 -13.87
CA THR A 611 8.63 22.04 -14.02
C THR A 611 9.21 22.81 -15.20
N ILE A 612 8.40 23.71 -15.75
CA ILE A 612 8.76 24.66 -16.79
C ILE A 612 8.10 26.01 -16.47
N ASN A 613 8.72 27.13 -16.84
CA ASN A 613 8.12 28.45 -16.63
C ASN A 613 7.49 28.99 -17.90
N VAL A 614 6.32 29.61 -17.78
CA VAL A 614 5.54 30.23 -18.87
C VAL A 614 5.47 31.72 -18.64
N LYS A 615 5.86 32.52 -19.62
CA LYS A 615 5.63 33.97 -19.65
C LYS A 615 4.81 34.31 -20.88
N VAL A 616 3.73 35.09 -20.69
CA VAL A 616 2.91 35.63 -21.79
C VAL A 616 3.31 37.08 -22.01
N ASP A 617 3.54 37.46 -23.26
CA ASP A 617 3.97 38.79 -23.67
C ASP A 617 5.10 39.37 -22.79
N ASP A 618 5.03 40.66 -22.47
CA ASP A 618 5.99 41.37 -21.64
C ASP A 618 5.70 41.26 -20.13
N GLU A 619 4.93 40.26 -19.67
CA GLU A 619 4.59 40.11 -18.25
C GLU A 619 5.83 40.14 -17.34
N PRO A 620 5.78 40.84 -16.19
CA PRO A 620 6.96 41.12 -15.37
C PRO A 620 7.55 39.87 -14.68
N ARG A 621 6.79 38.76 -14.65
CA ARG A 621 7.21 37.46 -14.11
C ARG A 621 6.65 36.34 -14.96
N SER A 622 7.33 35.20 -14.92
CA SER A 622 6.81 33.94 -15.45
C SER A 622 6.03 33.17 -14.36
N VAL A 623 5.18 32.24 -14.80
CA VAL A 623 4.39 31.32 -13.96
C VAL A 623 4.99 29.92 -14.09
N THR A 624 5.24 29.24 -12.98
CA THR A 624 5.67 27.83 -13.01
C THR A 624 4.49 26.91 -13.30
N VAL A 625 4.68 26.01 -14.26
CA VAL A 625 3.76 24.92 -14.62
C VAL A 625 4.51 23.60 -14.41
N GLY A 626 3.90 22.63 -13.73
CA GLY A 626 4.58 21.41 -13.29
C GLY A 626 4.41 21.11 -11.80
N ASN A 627 5.35 20.32 -11.28
CA ASN A 627 5.37 19.78 -9.92
C ASN A 627 4.23 18.78 -9.62
N ASP A 628 3.82 18.04 -10.66
CA ASP A 628 2.95 16.87 -10.54
C ASP A 628 3.77 15.57 -10.34
N GLY A 629 3.07 14.44 -10.23
CA GLY A 629 3.64 13.12 -9.96
C GLY A 629 3.88 12.23 -11.19
N THR A 630 3.70 12.75 -12.39
CA THR A 630 3.63 12.00 -13.65
C THR A 630 4.95 12.04 -14.40
N TYR A 631 5.70 10.93 -14.38
CA TYR A 631 7.02 10.85 -15.00
C TYR A 631 7.04 9.83 -16.13
N THR A 632 7.94 10.03 -17.09
CA THR A 632 8.20 9.11 -18.21
C THR A 632 6.95 8.77 -19.05
N THR A 633 6.04 9.74 -19.17
CA THR A 633 4.87 9.67 -20.05
C THR A 633 4.37 11.08 -20.40
N TRP A 634 3.87 11.25 -21.62
CA TRP A 634 3.30 12.52 -22.09
C TRP A 634 1.96 12.78 -21.39
N HIS A 635 1.81 13.96 -20.80
CA HIS A 635 0.61 14.37 -20.08
C HIS A 635 0.37 15.88 -20.22
N TRP A 636 -0.87 16.32 -19.96
CA TRP A 636 -1.25 17.73 -20.01
C TRP A 636 -1.30 18.34 -18.60
N LEU A 637 -0.83 19.58 -18.48
CA LEU A 637 -0.88 20.40 -17.27
C LEU A 637 -1.50 21.76 -17.56
N GLU A 638 -2.39 22.21 -16.69
CA GLU A 638 -2.93 23.57 -16.72
C GLU A 638 -1.89 24.55 -16.15
N SER A 639 -1.76 25.73 -16.74
CA SER A 639 -1.12 26.84 -16.04
C SER A 639 -1.98 27.25 -14.83
N PRO A 640 -1.43 27.43 -13.62
CA PRO A 640 -2.19 27.81 -12.42
C PRO A 640 -2.73 29.26 -12.46
N LYS A 641 -2.64 29.94 -13.62
CA LYS A 641 -3.10 31.29 -13.87
C LYS A 641 -4.09 31.30 -15.04
N THR A 642 -5.21 31.98 -14.86
CA THR A 642 -6.09 32.41 -15.96
C THR A 642 -5.54 33.70 -16.58
N TYR A 643 -5.58 33.78 -17.91
CA TYR A 643 -5.04 34.91 -18.68
C TYR A 643 -6.16 35.73 -19.30
N LYS A 644 -5.93 37.04 -19.43
CA LYS A 644 -6.80 37.97 -20.15
C LYS A 644 -6.02 38.52 -21.33
N LEU A 645 -6.37 38.06 -22.52
CA LEU A 645 -5.71 38.42 -23.77
C LEU A 645 -6.59 39.41 -24.53
N ALA A 646 -5.96 40.36 -25.20
CA ALA A 646 -6.66 41.31 -26.06
C ALA A 646 -6.85 40.71 -27.46
N ALA A 647 -7.65 41.34 -28.30
CA ALA A 647 -7.62 41.06 -29.74
C ALA A 647 -6.25 41.45 -30.33
N GLY A 648 -5.55 40.52 -30.96
CA GLY A 648 -4.27 40.79 -31.63
C GLY A 648 -3.25 39.66 -31.54
N LYS A 649 -1.98 40.04 -31.79
CA LYS A 649 -0.82 39.15 -31.70
C LYS A 649 -0.32 39.04 -30.27
N HIS A 650 -0.05 37.82 -29.86
CA HIS A 650 0.49 37.48 -28.54
C HIS A 650 1.69 36.55 -28.67
N THR A 651 2.53 36.55 -27.64
CA THR A 651 3.69 35.67 -27.53
C THR A 651 3.60 34.85 -26.25
N ILE A 652 4.02 33.58 -26.33
CA ILE A 652 4.25 32.76 -25.14
C ILE A 652 5.70 32.28 -25.17
N THR A 653 6.40 32.54 -24.08
CA THR A 653 7.77 32.10 -23.86
C THR A 653 7.78 30.99 -22.82
N LEU A 654 8.20 29.80 -23.23
CA LEU A 654 8.62 28.74 -22.32
C LEU A 654 10.05 29.03 -21.86
N LEU A 655 10.32 28.84 -20.57
CA LEU A 655 11.58 29.20 -19.93
C LEU A 655 12.09 28.01 -19.10
N ASN A 656 13.39 27.74 -19.22
CA ASN A 656 14.06 26.72 -18.43
C ASN A 656 13.92 27.03 -16.94
N ARG A 657 13.52 26.02 -16.17
CA ARG A 657 13.58 26.01 -14.71
C ARG A 657 14.34 24.79 -14.21
N GLU A 658 14.10 23.63 -14.83
CA GLU A 658 14.75 22.35 -14.54
C GLU A 658 15.15 21.62 -15.83
N ASP A 659 16.09 20.69 -15.72
CA ASP A 659 16.49 19.78 -16.79
C ASP A 659 15.76 18.43 -16.70
N GLY A 660 15.94 17.55 -17.69
CA GLY A 660 15.18 16.29 -17.79
C GLY A 660 13.72 16.50 -18.19
N ILE A 661 13.43 17.54 -18.97
CA ILE A 661 12.07 17.94 -19.38
C ILE A 661 11.88 17.93 -20.89
N MET A 662 10.66 17.66 -21.32
CA MET A 662 10.22 17.70 -22.72
C MET A 662 8.86 18.40 -22.85
N PHE A 663 8.67 19.11 -23.96
CA PHE A 663 7.47 19.85 -24.35
C PHE A 663 7.06 19.48 -25.78
N ASP A 664 5.75 19.33 -26.01
CA ASP A 664 5.18 18.93 -27.29
C ASP A 664 4.13 19.91 -27.83
N GLN A 665 3.07 20.16 -27.06
CA GLN A 665 1.95 21.01 -27.50
C GLN A 665 1.54 22.01 -26.43
N MET A 666 0.93 23.09 -26.88
CA MET A 666 0.27 24.08 -26.04
C MET A 666 -1.15 24.28 -26.55
N LEU A 667 -2.13 24.25 -25.64
CA LEU A 667 -3.52 24.56 -25.94
C LEU A 667 -3.92 25.83 -25.20
N ILE A 668 -4.56 26.76 -25.91
CA ILE A 668 -5.12 27.99 -25.37
C ILE A 668 -6.62 27.95 -25.62
N THR A 669 -7.43 28.04 -24.57
CA THR A 669 -8.90 27.95 -24.71
C THR A 669 -9.67 28.82 -23.71
N ASN A 670 -10.80 29.37 -24.17
CA ASN A 670 -11.77 30.07 -23.31
C ASN A 670 -12.83 29.13 -22.70
N ASP A 671 -12.89 27.85 -23.08
CA ASP A 671 -13.66 26.85 -22.33
C ASP A 671 -12.93 26.50 -21.03
N MET A 672 -13.32 27.20 -19.97
CA MET A 672 -12.75 27.04 -18.63
C MET A 672 -13.01 25.65 -18.02
N ALA A 673 -13.91 24.85 -18.61
CA ALA A 673 -14.22 23.48 -18.21
C ALA A 673 -13.56 22.41 -19.11
N TYR A 674 -12.79 22.81 -20.12
CA TYR A 674 -12.08 21.88 -21.01
C TYR A 674 -10.85 21.26 -20.33
N PHE A 675 -10.61 19.98 -20.62
CA PHE A 675 -9.43 19.22 -20.15
C PHE A 675 -8.84 18.43 -21.35
N PRO A 676 -7.67 18.83 -21.88
CA PRO A 676 -7.06 18.17 -23.05
C PRO A 676 -6.56 16.75 -22.75
N GLN A 677 -6.63 15.87 -23.75
CA GLN A 677 -6.29 14.45 -23.64
C GLN A 677 -5.62 13.89 -24.91
N GLY A 678 -4.39 13.40 -24.77
CA GLY A 678 -3.64 12.83 -25.89
C GLY A 678 -2.95 13.92 -26.69
N ILE A 679 -3.08 13.89 -28.02
CA ILE A 679 -2.63 14.96 -28.92
C ILE A 679 -3.89 15.73 -29.34
N GLU A 680 -3.84 17.05 -29.25
CA GLU A 680 -4.94 17.94 -29.66
C GLU A 680 -4.75 18.42 -31.10
N GLU A 681 -5.86 18.70 -31.78
CA GLU A 681 -5.92 19.27 -33.13
C GLU A 681 -6.86 20.49 -33.10
N GLU A 682 -6.54 21.55 -33.84
CA GLU A 682 -7.29 22.83 -33.92
C GLU A 682 -8.48 22.78 -34.88
#